data_AF-A0A661BJ78-F1
#
_entry.id   AF-A0A661BJ78-F1
#
_cell.length_a   1.000
_cell.length_b   1.000
_cell.length_c   1.000
_cell.angle_alpha   90.00
_cell.angle_beta   90.00
_cell.angle_gamma   90.00
#
_symmetry.space_group_name_H-M   'P 1'
#
loop_
_entity.id
_entity.type
_entity.pdbx_description
1 polymer ?
#
loop_
_entity_poly.entity_id
_entity_poly.type
_entity_poly.pdbx_seq_one_letter_code
_entity_poly.pdbx_strand_id
1 'polypeptide(L)'
;MSPAGSRIREIPYNYTSFSDREIVIRLLGEPMWTRVEELRSQRRTGRSARMLFEVLGDLWVVQRNPFIQDDLLENRDRRVSLVNALRHRLDQVFQRADDNEKARELGEAVRVAVAKLEVWLEDQKSLRQRLVRRLARVTKRTNIRFDGHARVAHVTDATDWRVEYPFVVVTADTERQLAAIVAACIESGLTIIPRGGGTGYTGGAVPLHARSAVINTEKLDALGHVESRFLPGVEGEVATLRAEAGVITQRVTERAEQAGLVFAVDPTSQDACTIGGNVAMNAGGKKAVLWGTTLDNLVSWRMVTPDAGWLEVERLEHNRGKIHEVDTARFRVSRFQADGTTPDGEPKVLEISAREFRKPGLGKDVTNKFLGGLPGIQKEGCDGLITSAEFILHKKPACVRTVCLEFFGSLKDAVPAIVETKTLLDGDADVACAGMEHLDERYVCAVGYTTKAPRAEIPKMVLLVDVVGDDEDAVAKAASAVTRIAGARGGEGFVAASSEARQRFWADRGRTAAIAAHTNAFKINEDVVIPLERLADYSDGIERINIEQSIQNKLRMLDAVEDYLRGEMPQLRLPGSERTSSTLDDNIIDGKKRLAREMLDVVRQRWQGWLENLDESASAILADGAECTPSPGPQDTLLDVLQRRDLRVSYRQSMERPLKEV
;
A
#
# COMPACT_ATOMS: atom_id res chain seq x y z
N MET A 1 19.68 -27.63 32.81
CA MET A 1 20.34 -27.39 31.50
C MET A 1 19.32 -27.69 30.41
N SER A 2 18.75 -26.66 29.78
CA SER A 2 17.92 -26.81 28.58
C SER A 2 18.81 -26.63 27.34
N PRO A 3 18.56 -27.34 26.23
CA PRO A 3 19.30 -27.10 25.00
C PRO A 3 18.94 -25.70 24.48
N ALA A 4 19.98 -24.89 24.32
CA ALA A 4 19.90 -23.51 23.86
C ALA A 4 19.50 -23.46 22.38
N GLY A 5 18.19 -23.53 22.11
CA GLY A 5 17.63 -22.97 20.89
C GLY A 5 17.92 -21.47 20.91
N SER A 6 18.65 -20.98 19.92
CA SER A 6 19.02 -19.57 19.78
C SER A 6 17.76 -18.72 19.69
N ARG A 7 17.35 -18.13 20.81
CA ARG A 7 16.33 -17.09 20.82
C ARG A 7 16.96 -15.86 20.15
N ILE A 8 16.75 -15.72 18.85
CA ILE A 8 17.05 -14.47 18.15
C ILE A 8 16.25 -13.40 18.88
N ARG A 9 16.93 -12.33 19.29
CA ARG A 9 16.26 -11.18 19.90
C ARG A 9 15.48 -10.49 18.78
N GLU A 10 14.22 -10.87 18.61
CA GLU A 10 13.32 -10.09 17.76
C GLU A 10 13.06 -8.77 18.47
N ILE A 11 13.66 -7.70 17.92
CA ILE A 11 13.39 -6.34 18.38
C ILE A 11 12.02 -5.96 17.82
N PRO A 12 11.06 -5.52 18.65
CA PRO A 12 9.69 -5.25 18.21
C PRO A 12 9.66 -4.33 16.99
N TYR A 13 8.77 -4.67 16.07
CA TYR A 13 8.34 -3.80 14.98
C TYR A 13 8.00 -2.44 15.60
N ASN A 14 8.74 -1.41 15.20
CA ASN A 14 8.33 0.01 15.14
C ASN A 14 9.51 0.93 14.83
N TYR A 15 10.77 0.57 15.10
CA TYR A 15 11.93 1.42 14.71
C TYR A 15 13.23 0.68 14.36
N THR A 16 13.33 -0.65 14.55
CA THR A 16 14.59 -1.42 14.40
C THR A 16 14.34 -2.92 14.15
N SER A 17 13.41 -3.31 13.27
CA SER A 17 13.00 -4.72 13.05
C SER A 17 14.06 -5.61 12.36
N PHE A 18 15.34 -5.22 12.40
CA PHE A 18 16.43 -6.02 11.87
C PHE A 18 16.95 -6.97 12.94
N SER A 19 17.10 -8.23 12.53
CA SER A 19 17.85 -9.24 13.28
C SER A 19 19.33 -8.89 13.36
N ASP A 20 20.04 -9.49 14.32
CA ASP A 20 21.50 -9.39 14.41
C ASP A 20 22.18 -9.73 13.07
N ARG A 21 21.63 -10.71 12.33
CA ARG A 21 22.14 -11.11 11.00
C ARG A 21 22.13 -9.92 10.05
N GLU A 22 20.99 -9.26 9.92
CA GLU A 22 20.84 -8.17 8.96
C GLU A 22 21.65 -6.94 9.36
N ILE A 23 21.76 -6.65 10.67
CA ILE A 23 22.62 -5.57 11.17
C ILE A 23 24.08 -5.85 10.83
N VAL A 24 24.57 -7.06 11.11
CA VAL A 24 25.95 -7.46 10.78
C VAL A 24 26.21 -7.36 9.29
N ILE A 25 25.33 -7.90 8.44
CA ILE A 25 25.50 -7.87 6.99
C ILE A 25 25.53 -6.43 6.47
N ARG A 26 24.65 -5.55 6.97
CA ARG A 26 24.62 -4.15 6.53
C ARG A 26 25.86 -3.36 6.97
N LEU A 27 26.35 -3.58 8.19
CA LEU A 27 27.48 -2.83 8.73
C LEU A 27 28.84 -3.39 8.28
N LEU A 28 28.96 -4.71 8.17
CA LEU A 28 30.23 -5.43 8.01
C LEU A 28 30.31 -6.34 6.78
N GLY A 29 29.18 -6.65 6.14
CA GLY A 29 29.11 -7.55 4.98
C GLY A 29 28.82 -9.01 5.35
N GLU A 30 28.40 -9.80 4.34
CA GLU A 30 28.07 -11.22 4.48
C GLU A 30 29.23 -12.10 4.98
N PRO A 31 30.50 -11.91 4.55
CA PRO A 31 31.62 -12.69 5.09
C PRO A 31 31.75 -12.60 6.62
N MET A 32 31.44 -11.43 7.20
CA MET A 32 31.52 -11.24 8.65
C MET A 32 30.37 -11.92 9.39
N TRP A 33 29.21 -12.10 8.76
CA TRP A 33 28.15 -12.93 9.31
C TRP A 33 28.54 -14.41 9.37
N THR A 34 29.16 -14.93 8.30
CA THR A 34 29.69 -16.30 8.31
C THR A 34 30.70 -16.50 9.43
N ARG A 35 31.59 -15.52 9.66
CA ARG A 35 32.53 -15.54 10.81
C ARG A 35 31.82 -15.57 12.16
N VAL A 36 30.74 -14.82 12.31
CA VAL A 36 29.89 -14.86 13.51
C VAL A 36 29.30 -16.26 13.74
N GLU A 37 28.80 -16.91 12.68
CA GLU A 37 28.25 -18.28 12.77
C GLU A 37 29.31 -19.31 13.14
N GLU A 38 30.50 -19.22 12.54
CA GLU A 38 31.65 -20.06 12.89
C GLU A 38 32.02 -19.91 14.37
N LEU A 39 32.10 -18.68 14.88
CA LEU A 39 32.42 -18.41 16.29
C LEU A 39 31.34 -18.90 17.26
N ARG A 40 30.06 -18.82 16.87
CA ARG A 40 28.92 -19.34 17.66
C ARG A 40 28.98 -20.86 17.80
N SER A 41 29.42 -21.57 16.76
CA SER A 41 29.55 -23.03 16.79
C SER A 41 30.58 -23.54 17.81
N GLN A 42 31.58 -22.71 18.15
CA GLN A 42 32.73 -23.09 18.98
C GLN A 42 32.49 -23.02 20.51
N ARG A 43 31.29 -22.62 20.99
CA ARG A 43 30.84 -22.57 22.41
C ARG A 43 31.77 -21.89 23.45
N ARG A 44 32.87 -21.24 23.04
CA ARG A 44 33.88 -20.60 23.92
C ARG A 44 33.76 -19.07 24.08
N THR A 45 32.90 -18.39 23.31
CA THR A 45 33.02 -16.93 23.05
C THR A 45 31.84 -16.06 23.53
N GLY A 46 30.95 -16.59 24.38
CA GLY A 46 29.65 -15.97 24.68
C GLY A 46 29.67 -14.51 25.19
N ARG A 47 30.67 -14.11 25.99
CA ARG A 47 30.73 -12.75 26.56
C ARG A 47 31.31 -11.72 25.60
N SER A 48 32.38 -12.05 24.88
CA SER A 48 33.01 -11.17 23.88
C SER A 48 32.11 -10.96 22.66
N ALA A 49 31.40 -12.01 22.23
CA ALA A 49 30.40 -11.90 21.17
C ALA A 49 29.24 -10.96 21.56
N ARG A 50 28.74 -11.05 22.81
CA ARG A 50 27.70 -10.15 23.30
C ARG A 50 28.11 -8.68 23.25
N MET A 51 29.34 -8.37 23.66
CA MET A 51 29.88 -7.02 23.62
C MET A 51 30.03 -6.48 22.18
N LEU A 52 30.39 -7.33 21.21
CA LEU A 52 30.43 -6.94 19.80
C LEU A 52 29.03 -6.62 19.27
N PHE A 53 28.01 -7.42 19.61
CA PHE A 53 26.62 -7.13 19.25
C PHE A 53 26.09 -5.87 19.92
N GLU A 54 26.49 -5.58 21.16
CA GLU A 54 26.17 -4.31 21.83
C GLU A 54 26.76 -3.12 21.04
N VAL A 55 28.01 -3.19 20.59
CA VAL A 55 28.63 -2.13 19.75
C VAL A 55 27.92 -1.99 18.41
N LEU A 56 27.64 -3.10 17.71
CA LEU A 56 26.92 -3.08 16.44
C LEU A 56 25.48 -2.56 16.58
N GLY A 57 24.79 -2.92 17.66
CA GLY A 57 23.48 -2.40 18.01
C GLY A 57 23.52 -0.89 18.23
N ASP A 58 24.50 -0.37 18.98
CA ASP A 58 24.68 1.07 19.19
C ASP A 58 24.95 1.80 17.85
N LEU A 59 25.82 1.26 17.00
CA LEU A 59 26.09 1.80 15.66
C LEU A 59 24.80 1.89 14.83
N TRP A 60 24.02 0.80 14.81
CA TRP A 60 22.77 0.72 14.08
C TRP A 60 21.74 1.73 14.57
N VAL A 61 21.55 1.81 15.90
CA VAL A 61 20.62 2.75 16.53
C VAL A 61 20.98 4.20 16.18
N VAL A 62 22.26 4.56 16.22
CA VAL A 62 22.72 5.91 15.84
C VAL A 62 22.45 6.19 14.37
N GLN A 63 22.72 5.24 13.47
CA GLN A 63 22.49 5.41 12.03
C GLN A 63 21.00 5.50 11.65
N ARG A 64 20.11 4.91 12.44
CA ARG A 64 18.67 4.85 12.14
C ARG A 64 17.80 5.77 12.96
N ASN A 65 18.32 6.40 14.01
CA ASN A 65 17.53 7.28 14.86
C ASN A 65 17.88 8.75 14.60
N PRO A 66 17.03 9.52 13.89
CA PRO A 66 17.33 10.90 13.56
C PRO A 66 17.41 11.81 14.79
N PHE A 67 16.71 11.50 15.90
CA PHE A 67 16.81 12.29 17.14
C PHE A 67 18.19 12.15 17.79
N ILE A 68 18.76 10.94 17.77
CA ILE A 68 20.13 10.71 18.25
C ILE A 68 21.14 11.41 17.34
N GLN A 69 20.93 11.35 16.02
CA GLN A 69 21.79 12.05 15.07
C GLN A 69 21.82 13.55 15.35
N ASP A 70 20.66 14.18 15.51
CA ASP A 70 20.55 15.61 15.77
C ASP A 70 21.32 16.01 17.04
N ASP A 71 21.13 15.27 18.14
CA ASP A 71 21.85 15.50 19.40
C ASP A 71 23.38 15.39 19.24
N LEU A 72 23.87 14.37 18.53
CA LEU A 72 25.32 14.15 18.31
C LEU A 72 25.95 15.17 17.34
N LEU A 73 25.16 15.73 16.43
CA LEU A 73 25.62 16.75 15.49
C LEU A 73 25.70 18.12 16.16
N GLU A 74 24.78 18.41 17.08
CA GLU A 74 24.73 19.63 17.88
C GLU A 74 25.73 19.63 19.03
N ASN A 75 25.92 18.49 19.71
CA ASN A 75 26.78 18.36 20.88
C ASN A 75 28.05 17.55 20.60
N ARG A 76 29.17 18.26 20.42
CA ARG A 76 30.49 17.66 20.17
C ARG A 76 30.94 16.74 21.30
N ASP A 77 30.71 17.11 22.56
CA ASP A 77 31.20 16.35 23.70
C ASP A 77 30.47 15.00 23.83
N ARG A 78 29.16 14.98 23.60
CA ARG A 78 28.37 13.74 23.53
C ARG A 78 28.85 12.83 22.40
N ARG A 79 29.14 13.39 21.23
CA ARG A 79 29.71 12.64 20.10
C ARG A 79 31.05 12.00 20.43
N VAL A 80 31.98 12.79 21.00
CA VAL A 80 33.29 12.28 21.42
C VAL A 80 33.14 11.22 22.50
N SER A 81 32.25 11.43 23.47
CA SER A 81 31.96 10.47 24.54
C SER A 81 31.44 9.14 23.98
N LEU A 82 30.50 9.17 23.03
CA LEU A 82 29.99 7.97 22.37
C LEU A 82 31.09 7.21 21.65
N VAL A 83 31.86 7.88 20.78
CA VAL A 83 32.94 7.24 20.00
C VAL A 83 33.99 6.63 20.93
N ASN A 84 34.38 7.34 22.00
CA ASN A 84 35.32 6.83 22.99
C ASN A 84 34.76 5.61 23.75
N ALA A 85 33.48 5.62 24.10
CA ALA A 85 32.84 4.47 24.74
C ALA A 85 32.81 3.24 23.82
N LEU A 86 32.50 3.41 22.53
CA LEU A 86 32.52 2.33 21.54
C LEU A 86 33.94 1.77 21.36
N ARG A 87 34.95 2.63 21.23
CA ARG A 87 36.37 2.23 21.16
C ARG A 87 36.81 1.47 22.41
N HIS A 88 36.48 1.98 23.60
CA HIS A 88 36.84 1.32 24.85
C HIS A 88 36.23 -0.08 24.97
N ARG A 89 34.95 -0.26 24.58
CA ARG A 89 34.33 -1.60 24.55
C ARG A 89 35.01 -2.53 23.57
N LEU A 90 35.41 -2.04 22.39
CA LEU A 90 36.18 -2.83 21.42
C LEU A 90 37.54 -3.24 21.97
N ASP A 91 38.25 -2.34 22.64
CA ASP A 91 39.55 -2.67 23.23
C ASP A 91 39.43 -3.74 24.32
N GLN A 92 38.35 -3.71 25.12
CA GLN A 92 38.03 -4.80 26.05
C GLN A 92 37.71 -6.13 25.34
N VAL A 93 37.07 -6.10 24.16
CA VAL A 93 36.84 -7.29 23.35
C VAL A 93 38.17 -7.86 22.85
N PHE A 94 39.06 -7.02 22.32
CA PHE A 94 40.38 -7.44 21.84
C PHE A 94 41.26 -8.02 22.96
N GLN A 95 41.26 -7.41 24.15
CA GLN A 95 41.97 -7.94 25.32
C GLN A 95 41.50 -9.34 25.75
N ARG A 96 40.23 -9.67 25.47
CA ARG A 96 39.60 -10.95 25.82
C ARG A 96 39.54 -11.95 24.67
N ALA A 97 40.01 -11.57 23.49
CA ALA A 97 39.93 -12.41 22.30
C ALA A 97 41.04 -13.48 22.25
N ASP A 98 42.01 -13.47 23.18
CA ASP A 98 43.18 -14.35 23.21
C ASP A 98 43.84 -14.48 21.79
N ASP A 99 44.36 -15.66 21.44
CA ASP A 99 44.89 -15.99 20.11
C ASP A 99 43.79 -16.37 19.09
N ASN A 100 42.52 -16.00 19.33
CA ASN A 100 41.44 -16.30 18.39
C ASN A 100 41.47 -15.32 17.20
N GLU A 101 42.15 -15.72 16.13
CA GLU A 101 42.30 -14.97 14.89
C GLU A 101 40.95 -14.53 14.28
N LYS A 102 39.93 -15.40 14.33
CA LYS A 102 38.59 -15.09 13.80
C LYS A 102 37.87 -14.01 14.61
N ALA A 103 38.05 -14.01 15.93
CA ALA A 103 37.51 -12.97 16.79
C ALA A 103 38.22 -11.62 16.58
N ARG A 104 39.54 -11.65 16.30
CA ARG A 104 40.32 -10.45 15.93
C ARG A 104 39.88 -9.87 14.59
N GLU A 105 39.69 -10.72 13.57
CA GLU A 105 39.17 -10.31 12.26
C GLU A 105 37.82 -9.57 12.39
N LEU A 106 36.88 -10.17 13.12
CA LEU A 106 35.57 -9.54 13.39
C LEU A 106 35.71 -8.23 14.19
N GLY A 107 36.57 -8.20 15.20
CA GLY A 107 36.83 -7.00 16.00
C GLY A 107 37.38 -5.84 15.15
N GLU A 108 38.30 -6.12 14.22
CA GLU A 108 38.86 -5.10 13.32
C GLU A 108 37.79 -4.59 12.33
N ALA A 109 36.94 -5.47 11.81
CA ALA A 109 35.80 -5.06 10.99
C ALA A 109 34.88 -4.09 11.74
N VAL A 110 34.56 -4.37 13.01
CA VAL A 110 33.76 -3.46 13.85
C VAL A 110 34.51 -2.16 14.16
N ARG A 111 35.83 -2.21 14.40
CA ARG A 111 36.64 -0.99 14.60
C ARG A 111 36.60 -0.08 13.36
N VAL A 112 36.68 -0.65 12.16
CA VAL A 112 36.49 0.07 10.90
C VAL A 112 35.09 0.67 10.81
N ALA A 113 34.04 -0.06 11.21
CA ALA A 113 32.67 0.45 11.23
C ALA A 113 32.49 1.64 12.20
N VAL A 114 33.12 1.61 13.38
CA VAL A 114 33.13 2.74 14.33
C VAL A 114 33.84 3.95 13.72
N ALA A 115 34.99 3.75 13.07
CA ALA A 115 35.70 4.85 12.40
C ALA A 115 34.86 5.46 11.26
N LYS A 116 34.16 4.64 10.47
CA LYS A 116 33.23 5.09 9.44
C LYS A 116 32.09 5.92 10.01
N LEU A 117 31.54 5.54 11.18
CA LEU A 117 30.48 6.33 11.83
C LEU A 117 30.98 7.74 12.22
N GLU A 118 32.18 7.85 12.77
CA GLU A 118 32.75 9.15 13.16
C GLU A 118 32.92 10.09 11.96
N VAL A 119 33.49 9.58 10.85
CA VAL A 119 33.61 10.33 9.59
C VAL A 119 32.24 10.71 9.05
N TRP A 120 31.31 9.75 9.05
CA TRP A 120 29.95 9.98 8.56
C TRP A 120 29.23 11.10 9.32
N LEU A 121 29.34 11.17 10.65
CA LEU A 121 28.73 12.24 11.45
C LEU A 121 29.28 13.62 11.06
N GLU A 122 30.59 13.75 10.82
CA GLU A 122 31.18 15.02 10.40
C GLU A 122 30.76 15.40 8.97
N ASP A 123 30.68 14.42 8.07
CA ASP A 123 30.17 14.60 6.71
C ASP A 123 28.71 15.07 6.72
N GLN A 124 27.86 14.47 7.57
CA GLN A 124 26.47 14.90 7.76
C GLN A 124 26.42 16.37 8.20
N LYS A 125 27.22 16.75 9.21
CA LYS A 125 27.28 18.13 9.72
C LYS A 125 27.67 19.12 8.61
N SER A 126 28.74 18.80 7.88
CA SER A 126 29.27 19.62 6.80
C SER A 126 28.26 19.78 5.65
N LEU A 127 27.60 18.69 5.26
CA LEU A 127 26.55 18.70 4.23
C LEU A 127 25.33 19.53 4.67
N ARG A 128 24.85 19.36 5.91
CA ARG A 128 23.74 20.17 6.46
C ARG A 128 24.07 21.67 6.41
N GLN A 129 25.28 22.06 6.82
CA GLN A 129 25.72 23.46 6.77
C GLN A 129 25.81 24.03 5.35
N ARG A 130 26.33 23.26 4.39
CA ARG A 130 26.35 23.68 2.97
C ARG A 130 24.93 23.85 2.42
N LEU A 131 24.06 22.89 2.68
CA LEU A 131 22.69 22.92 2.18
C LEU A 131 21.88 24.08 2.76
N VAL A 132 21.97 24.32 4.08
CA VAL A 132 21.33 25.46 4.74
C VAL A 132 21.79 26.78 4.12
N ARG A 133 23.09 26.95 3.85
CA ARG A 133 23.62 28.17 3.21
C ARG A 133 23.04 28.42 1.82
N ARG A 134 22.73 27.37 1.06
CA ARG A 134 22.09 27.47 -0.27
C ARG A 134 20.59 27.73 -0.14
N LEU A 135 19.87 26.85 0.55
CA LEU A 135 18.41 26.93 0.66
C LEU A 135 17.92 28.17 1.41
N ALA A 136 18.66 28.68 2.40
CA ALA A 136 18.26 29.88 3.14
C ALA A 136 18.30 31.16 2.30
N ARG A 137 18.84 31.13 1.08
CA ARG A 137 18.76 32.23 0.10
C ARG A 137 17.46 32.21 -0.71
N VAL A 138 16.74 31.08 -0.68
CA VAL A 138 15.58 30.81 -1.53
C VAL A 138 14.30 30.71 -0.70
N THR A 139 14.36 30.02 0.43
CA THR A 139 13.24 29.76 1.32
C THR A 139 13.60 30.11 2.76
N LYS A 140 12.59 30.24 3.64
CA LYS A 140 12.81 30.53 5.06
C LYS A 140 13.55 29.37 5.72
N ARG A 141 14.39 29.67 6.71
CA ARG A 141 15.09 28.63 7.50
C ARG A 141 14.14 27.62 8.15
N THR A 142 12.94 28.06 8.54
CA THR A 142 11.89 27.20 9.09
C THR A 142 11.35 26.17 8.10
N ASN A 143 11.55 26.38 6.79
CA ASN A 143 11.14 25.45 5.75
C ASN A 143 12.24 24.41 5.44
N ILE A 144 13.40 24.46 6.12
CA ILE A 144 14.52 23.53 5.93
C ILE A 144 14.63 22.67 7.19
N ARG A 145 14.08 21.46 7.15
CA ARG A 145 13.86 20.63 8.34
C ARG A 145 14.77 19.41 8.34
N PHE A 146 15.70 19.37 9.29
CA PHE A 146 16.57 18.21 9.57
C PHE A 146 16.16 17.45 10.81
N ASP A 147 15.20 17.99 11.58
CA ASP A 147 14.79 17.44 12.86
C ASP A 147 14.14 16.06 12.71
N GLY A 148 14.32 15.23 13.74
CA GLY A 148 13.74 13.90 13.81
C GLY A 148 12.24 13.84 13.55
N HIS A 149 11.45 14.81 14.02
CA HIS A 149 9.99 14.80 13.80
C HIS A 149 9.64 14.91 12.31
N ALA A 150 10.18 15.92 11.62
CA ALA A 150 9.95 16.09 10.19
C ALA A 150 10.41 14.86 9.39
N ARG A 151 11.62 14.34 9.67
CA ARG A 151 12.18 13.19 8.94
C ARG A 151 11.38 11.90 9.19
N VAL A 152 10.90 11.67 10.41
CA VAL A 152 10.05 10.51 10.74
C VAL A 152 8.68 10.61 10.07
N ALA A 153 8.06 11.79 10.04
CA ALA A 153 6.77 11.97 9.36
C ALA A 153 6.84 11.79 7.84
N HIS A 154 8.04 11.92 7.24
CA HIS A 154 8.26 11.86 5.79
C HIS A 154 9.06 10.61 5.36
N VAL A 155 9.19 9.61 6.23
CA VAL A 155 9.90 8.34 5.95
C VAL A 155 9.06 7.36 5.12
N THR A 156 7.73 7.48 5.17
CA THR A 156 6.78 6.52 4.59
C THR A 156 5.59 7.23 3.95
N ASP A 157 4.94 6.57 3.01
CA ASP A 157 3.57 6.86 2.56
C ASP A 157 2.59 5.79 3.12
N ALA A 158 1.42 5.63 2.50
CA ALA A 158 0.39 4.68 2.95
C ALA A 158 0.77 3.21 2.72
N THR A 159 1.91 2.91 2.09
CA THR A 159 2.50 1.55 2.07
C THR A 159 3.02 1.10 3.44
N ASP A 160 3.25 2.05 4.36
CA ASP A 160 3.88 1.84 5.66
C ASP A 160 5.35 1.36 5.57
N TRP A 161 5.98 1.48 4.40
CA TRP A 161 7.38 1.11 4.19
C TRP A 161 8.35 2.17 4.74
N ARG A 162 9.25 1.76 5.62
CA ARG A 162 10.25 2.63 6.27
C ARG A 162 11.67 2.26 5.88
N VAL A 163 12.00 2.40 4.60
CA VAL A 163 13.29 2.00 4.02
C VAL A 163 14.41 2.91 4.52
N GLU A 164 14.46 4.17 4.08
CA GLU A 164 15.41 5.18 4.57
C GLU A 164 14.74 6.44 5.09
N TYR A 165 15.40 7.11 6.04
CA TYR A 165 14.99 8.45 6.45
C TYR A 165 15.49 9.48 5.44
N PRO A 166 14.67 10.50 5.08
CA PRO A 166 15.15 11.56 4.23
C PRO A 166 16.27 12.32 4.94
N PHE A 167 17.26 12.80 4.18
CA PHE A 167 18.33 13.66 4.71
C PHE A 167 17.76 14.98 5.23
N VAL A 168 16.81 15.54 4.49
CA VAL A 168 16.14 16.81 4.78
C VAL A 168 14.71 16.76 4.24
N VAL A 169 13.81 17.45 4.93
CA VAL A 169 12.49 17.81 4.40
C VAL A 169 12.51 19.31 4.10
N VAL A 170 12.15 19.69 2.88
CA VAL A 170 12.11 21.09 2.43
C VAL A 170 10.70 21.44 1.99
N THR A 171 10.23 22.63 2.36
CA THR A 171 8.95 23.17 1.87
C THR A 171 9.13 24.52 1.17
N ALA A 172 8.18 24.84 0.29
CA ALA A 172 8.07 26.16 -0.33
C ALA A 172 6.88 26.92 0.28
N ASP A 173 7.01 28.25 0.44
CA ASP A 173 5.89 29.13 0.77
C ASP A 173 5.14 29.57 -0.51
N THR A 174 5.77 29.50 -1.68
CA THR A 174 5.21 29.92 -2.98
C THR A 174 5.74 29.04 -4.11
N GLU A 175 4.99 28.90 -5.19
CA GLU A 175 5.40 28.13 -6.37
C GLU A 175 6.77 28.58 -6.91
N ARG A 176 7.01 29.89 -6.99
CA ARG A 176 8.25 30.49 -7.55
C ARG A 176 9.53 30.01 -6.88
N GLN A 177 9.47 29.55 -5.64
CA GLN A 177 10.66 29.05 -4.93
C GLN A 177 11.10 27.66 -5.38
N LEU A 178 10.22 26.87 -6.02
CA LEU A 178 10.49 25.45 -6.27
C LEU A 178 11.67 25.20 -7.20
N ALA A 179 11.81 25.94 -8.30
CA ALA A 179 12.97 25.80 -9.19
C ALA A 179 14.30 25.97 -8.46
N ALA A 180 14.43 27.03 -7.66
CA ALA A 180 15.66 27.28 -6.91
C ALA A 180 15.88 26.28 -5.75
N ILE A 181 14.81 25.74 -5.14
CA ILE A 181 14.93 24.64 -4.17
C ILE A 181 15.42 23.35 -4.86
N VAL A 182 14.87 23.01 -6.02
CA VAL A 182 15.29 21.85 -6.81
C VAL A 182 16.76 21.96 -7.18
N ALA A 183 17.19 23.10 -7.75
CA ALA A 183 18.60 23.35 -8.07
C ALA A 183 19.50 23.17 -6.84
N ALA A 184 19.14 23.78 -5.70
CA ALA A 184 19.94 23.69 -4.47
C ALA A 184 20.09 22.25 -3.95
N CYS A 185 19.06 21.41 -4.09
CA CYS A 185 19.10 19.99 -3.72
C CYS A 185 19.98 19.17 -4.68
N ILE A 186 19.77 19.29 -6.00
CA ILE A 186 20.55 18.57 -7.03
C ILE A 186 22.02 18.95 -6.97
N GLU A 187 22.35 20.24 -6.91
CA GLU A 187 23.73 20.73 -6.79
C GLU A 187 24.41 20.28 -5.48
N SER A 188 23.64 19.86 -4.48
CA SER A 188 24.15 19.33 -3.21
C SER A 188 24.30 17.80 -3.22
N GLY A 189 24.03 17.16 -4.37
CA GLY A 189 24.12 15.71 -4.55
C GLY A 189 22.98 14.95 -3.88
N LEU A 190 21.81 15.56 -3.74
CA LEU A 190 20.62 14.94 -3.16
C LEU A 190 19.67 14.47 -4.26
N THR A 191 19.11 13.28 -4.09
CA THR A 191 17.96 12.81 -4.87
C THR A 191 16.70 13.50 -4.35
N ILE A 192 15.84 13.97 -5.24
CA ILE A 192 14.61 14.67 -4.84
C ILE A 192 13.44 13.68 -4.87
N ILE A 193 12.59 13.76 -3.85
CA ILE A 193 11.32 13.05 -3.78
C ILE A 193 10.22 14.10 -3.56
N PRO A 194 9.36 14.37 -4.55
CA PRO A 194 8.19 15.21 -4.34
C PRO A 194 7.18 14.51 -3.43
N ARG A 195 6.52 15.29 -2.58
CA ARG A 195 5.50 14.77 -1.69
C ARG A 195 4.37 15.77 -1.46
N GLY A 196 3.14 15.32 -1.69
CA GLY A 196 1.93 15.97 -1.15
C GLY A 196 1.55 15.33 0.19
N GLY A 197 0.27 15.00 0.38
CA GLY A 197 -0.24 14.41 1.64
C GLY A 197 0.27 13.00 2.01
N GLY A 198 1.16 12.38 1.23
CA GLY A 198 1.76 11.07 1.55
C GLY A 198 0.78 9.89 1.56
N THR A 199 -0.34 9.99 0.83
CA THR A 199 -1.42 8.99 0.82
C THR A 199 -1.28 7.90 -0.25
N GLY A 200 -0.15 7.88 -0.99
CA GLY A 200 0.09 6.91 -2.06
C GLY A 200 0.35 5.50 -1.54
N TYR A 201 -0.01 4.49 -2.34
CA TYR A 201 0.16 3.06 -2.02
C TYR A 201 1.22 2.36 -2.90
N THR A 202 2.03 3.12 -3.64
CA THR A 202 3.07 2.57 -4.56
C THR A 202 4.49 2.75 -4.04
N GLY A 203 4.70 3.38 -2.88
CA GLY A 203 6.02 3.69 -2.35
C GLY A 203 6.68 4.90 -3.03
N GLY A 204 5.97 5.63 -3.90
CA GLY A 204 6.53 6.75 -4.68
C GLY A 204 7.05 7.91 -3.84
N ALA A 205 6.61 8.04 -2.57
CA ALA A 205 7.10 9.06 -1.65
C ALA A 205 8.03 8.50 -0.55
N VAL A 206 8.48 7.24 -0.67
CA VAL A 206 9.35 6.56 0.30
C VAL A 206 10.82 6.79 -0.08
N PRO A 207 11.66 7.35 0.81
CA PRO A 207 13.09 7.44 0.55
C PRO A 207 13.75 6.06 0.53
N LEU A 208 14.45 5.77 -0.58
CA LEU A 208 15.23 4.55 -0.75
C LEU A 208 16.73 4.74 -0.49
N HIS A 209 17.17 5.99 -0.35
CA HIS A 209 18.58 6.33 -0.16
C HIS A 209 18.77 7.42 0.90
N ALA A 210 19.81 7.30 1.72
CA ALA A 210 20.10 8.23 2.82
C ALA A 210 20.35 9.69 2.38
N ARG A 211 20.71 9.92 1.10
CA ARG A 211 20.87 11.26 0.50
C ARG A 211 19.64 11.72 -0.28
N SER A 212 18.45 11.49 0.26
CA SER A 212 17.19 11.95 -0.35
C SER A 212 16.69 13.23 0.32
N ALA A 213 16.31 14.23 -0.47
CA ALA A 213 15.56 15.39 -0.03
C ALA A 213 14.09 15.18 -0.36
N VAL A 214 13.23 15.23 0.64
CA VAL A 214 11.78 15.26 0.40
C VAL A 214 11.36 16.71 0.26
N ILE A 215 10.79 17.08 -0.89
CA ILE A 215 10.19 18.40 -1.11
C ILE A 215 8.68 18.26 -0.91
N ASN A 216 8.18 18.75 0.24
CA ASN A 216 6.76 18.70 0.55
C ASN A 216 6.05 19.96 0.00
N THR A 217 5.02 19.75 -0.82
CA THR A 217 4.24 20.79 -1.50
C THR A 217 2.95 21.19 -0.79
N GLU A 218 2.61 20.60 0.37
CA GLU A 218 1.36 20.88 1.12
C GLU A 218 1.18 22.35 1.50
N LYS A 219 2.26 23.13 1.60
CA LYS A 219 2.20 24.58 1.84
C LYS A 219 1.79 25.42 0.63
N LEU A 220 1.78 24.82 -0.56
CA LEU A 220 1.23 25.43 -1.77
C LEU A 220 -0.27 25.16 -1.81
N ASP A 221 -1.02 25.81 -0.94
CA ASP A 221 -2.44 25.52 -0.69
C ASP A 221 -3.40 26.63 -1.14
N ALA A 222 -2.94 27.52 -2.03
CA ALA A 222 -3.80 28.54 -2.61
C ALA A 222 -4.84 27.88 -3.54
N LEU A 223 -6.10 28.25 -3.34
CA LEU A 223 -7.25 27.75 -4.10
C LEU A 223 -8.03 28.92 -4.70
N GLY A 224 -8.06 28.98 -6.03
CA GLY A 224 -8.75 30.02 -6.80
C GLY A 224 -10.27 29.96 -6.69
N HIS A 225 -10.95 30.92 -7.32
CA HIS A 225 -12.41 30.89 -7.45
C HIS A 225 -12.83 30.04 -8.66
N VAL A 226 -14.11 29.68 -8.70
CA VAL A 226 -14.69 29.09 -9.90
C VAL A 226 -14.86 30.19 -10.93
N GLU A 227 -14.31 29.99 -12.13
CA GLU A 227 -14.34 30.96 -13.22
C GLU A 227 -14.91 30.32 -14.49
N SER A 228 -15.81 31.04 -15.16
CA SER A 228 -16.31 30.68 -16.48
C SER A 228 -15.38 31.28 -17.53
N ARG A 229 -14.78 30.47 -18.39
CA ARG A 229 -13.85 30.94 -19.43
C ARG A 229 -13.93 30.12 -20.71
N PHE A 230 -13.55 30.74 -21.83
CA PHE A 230 -13.35 30.05 -23.09
C PHE A 230 -12.02 29.29 -23.07
N LEU A 231 -12.06 28.01 -23.42
CA LEU A 231 -10.87 27.17 -23.58
C LEU A 231 -10.49 27.05 -25.06
N PRO A 232 -9.20 26.91 -25.41
CA PRO A 232 -8.78 26.80 -26.80
C PRO A 232 -9.46 25.64 -27.54
N GLY A 233 -10.20 25.95 -28.60
CA GLY A 233 -10.88 24.94 -29.42
C GLY A 233 -12.11 24.31 -28.75
N VAL A 234 -12.66 24.91 -27.68
CA VAL A 234 -13.88 24.44 -27.03
C VAL A 234 -14.99 25.45 -27.25
N GLU A 235 -16.16 24.97 -27.68
CA GLU A 235 -17.34 25.82 -27.86
C GLU A 235 -17.98 26.18 -26.52
N GLY A 236 -18.26 27.48 -26.35
CA GLY A 236 -18.90 28.03 -25.15
C GLY A 236 -17.93 28.22 -23.98
N GLU A 237 -18.46 28.78 -22.89
CA GLU A 237 -17.71 28.91 -21.66
C GLU A 237 -17.70 27.60 -20.86
N VAL A 238 -16.57 27.35 -20.19
CA VAL A 238 -16.37 26.20 -19.32
C VAL A 238 -16.06 26.71 -17.92
N ALA A 239 -16.76 26.15 -16.92
CA ALA A 239 -16.43 26.42 -15.53
C ALA A 239 -15.11 25.71 -15.18
N THR A 240 -14.18 26.48 -14.62
CA THR A 240 -12.83 26.03 -14.30
C THR A 240 -12.45 26.41 -12.87
N LEU A 241 -11.49 25.70 -12.30
CA LEU A 241 -10.98 25.95 -10.96
C LEU A 241 -9.49 25.66 -10.91
N ARG A 242 -8.70 26.68 -10.54
CA ARG A 242 -7.25 26.57 -10.33
C ARG A 242 -6.93 26.26 -8.87
N ALA A 243 -6.04 25.30 -8.65
CA ALA A 243 -5.56 24.90 -7.34
C ALA A 243 -4.03 24.69 -7.35
N GLU A 244 -3.34 25.12 -6.30
CA GLU A 244 -1.95 24.77 -6.08
C GLU A 244 -1.79 23.30 -5.63
N ALA A 245 -0.58 22.75 -5.81
CA ALA A 245 -0.30 21.31 -5.65
C ALA A 245 -0.53 20.76 -4.23
N GLY A 246 -0.48 21.61 -3.21
CA GLY A 246 -0.72 21.29 -1.82
C GLY A 246 -2.19 21.35 -1.39
N VAL A 247 -3.09 21.86 -2.23
CA VAL A 247 -4.52 21.92 -1.90
C VAL A 247 -5.06 20.50 -1.71
N ILE A 248 -5.69 20.26 -0.55
CA ILE A 248 -6.41 19.01 -0.27
C ILE A 248 -7.59 18.88 -1.23
N THR A 249 -7.75 17.71 -1.84
CA THR A 249 -8.75 17.44 -2.87
C THR A 249 -10.17 17.78 -2.40
N GLN A 250 -10.52 17.44 -1.16
CA GLN A 250 -11.80 17.76 -0.54
C GLN A 250 -12.13 19.26 -0.58
N ARG A 251 -11.14 20.15 -0.39
CA ARG A 251 -11.36 21.61 -0.47
C ARG A 251 -11.76 22.07 -1.88
N VAL A 252 -11.24 21.41 -2.91
CA VAL A 252 -11.60 21.66 -4.31
C VAL A 252 -13.02 21.18 -4.59
N THR A 253 -13.37 19.99 -4.10
CA THR A 253 -14.73 19.44 -4.16
C THR A 253 -15.74 20.40 -3.52
N GLU A 254 -15.49 20.85 -2.29
CA GLU A 254 -16.36 21.78 -1.56
C GLU A 254 -16.54 23.11 -2.30
N ARG A 255 -15.47 23.65 -2.89
CA ARG A 255 -15.51 24.90 -3.68
C ARG A 255 -16.37 24.74 -4.94
N ALA A 256 -16.29 23.59 -5.61
CA ALA A 256 -17.14 23.30 -6.77
C ALA A 256 -18.61 23.11 -6.36
N GLU A 257 -18.87 22.41 -5.26
CA GLU A 257 -20.22 22.16 -4.74
C GLU A 257 -20.91 23.46 -4.30
N GLN A 258 -20.17 24.39 -3.67
CA GLN A 258 -20.66 25.74 -3.34
C GLN A 258 -21.11 26.54 -4.58
N ALA A 259 -20.52 26.26 -5.73
CA ALA A 259 -20.90 26.85 -7.02
C ALA A 259 -21.98 26.03 -7.76
N GLY A 260 -22.53 24.97 -7.15
CA GLY A 260 -23.52 24.09 -7.78
C GLY A 260 -22.95 23.15 -8.84
N LEU A 261 -21.62 22.98 -8.86
CA LEU A 261 -20.88 22.18 -9.84
C LEU A 261 -20.28 20.93 -9.18
N VAL A 262 -19.70 20.06 -10.01
CA VAL A 262 -19.07 18.81 -9.59
C VAL A 262 -17.60 18.83 -9.98
N PHE A 263 -16.73 18.67 -8.99
CA PHE A 263 -15.35 18.24 -9.22
C PHE A 263 -15.32 16.71 -9.35
N ALA A 264 -14.78 16.22 -10.47
CA ALA A 264 -14.83 14.81 -10.84
C ALA A 264 -13.70 13.97 -10.24
N VAL A 265 -12.56 14.57 -9.89
CA VAL A 265 -11.41 13.84 -9.36
C VAL A 265 -11.64 13.54 -7.87
N ASP A 266 -12.08 12.31 -7.57
CA ASP A 266 -12.56 11.92 -6.23
C ASP A 266 -11.92 10.62 -5.69
N PRO A 267 -10.59 10.58 -5.53
CA PRO A 267 -9.91 9.43 -4.92
C PRO A 267 -10.45 9.13 -3.52
N THR A 268 -10.40 7.87 -3.10
CA THR A 268 -10.87 7.45 -1.75
C THR A 268 -10.17 8.23 -0.62
N SER A 269 -8.97 8.74 -0.85
CA SER A 269 -8.20 9.55 0.09
C SER A 269 -8.45 11.06 -0.02
N GLN A 270 -9.54 11.53 -0.64
CA GLN A 270 -9.78 12.96 -0.93
C GLN A 270 -9.64 13.90 0.27
N ASP A 271 -9.90 13.40 1.48
CA ASP A 271 -9.78 14.16 2.74
C ASP A 271 -8.33 14.46 3.15
N ALA A 272 -7.36 13.83 2.49
CA ALA A 272 -5.93 13.97 2.81
C ALA A 272 -5.02 14.09 1.58
N CYS A 273 -5.39 13.54 0.42
CA CYS A 273 -4.56 13.65 -0.79
C CYS A 273 -4.66 15.05 -1.41
N THR A 274 -3.56 15.49 -2.01
CA THR A 274 -3.44 16.83 -2.58
C THR A 274 -3.46 16.81 -4.10
N ILE A 275 -3.79 17.96 -4.71
CA ILE A 275 -3.91 18.12 -6.16
C ILE A 275 -2.64 17.71 -6.91
N GLY A 276 -1.45 18.07 -6.40
CA GLY A 276 -0.18 17.67 -7.02
C GLY A 276 0.00 16.16 -7.08
N GLY A 277 -0.40 15.46 -6.00
CA GLY A 277 -0.42 14.00 -5.96
C GLY A 277 -1.42 13.40 -6.95
N ASN A 278 -2.62 13.98 -7.07
CA ASN A 278 -3.63 13.51 -8.02
C ASN A 278 -3.13 13.59 -9.46
N VAL A 279 -2.46 14.69 -9.83
CA VAL A 279 -1.83 14.85 -11.16
C VAL A 279 -0.67 13.87 -11.33
N ALA A 280 0.26 13.79 -10.38
CA ALA A 280 1.41 12.89 -10.49
C ALA A 280 1.02 11.40 -10.61
N MET A 281 -0.11 11.01 -10.02
CA MET A 281 -0.61 9.62 -10.00
C MET A 281 -1.70 9.36 -11.05
N ASN A 282 -2.16 10.38 -11.77
CA ASN A 282 -3.39 10.33 -12.58
C ASN A 282 -4.57 9.70 -11.82
N ALA A 283 -4.88 10.27 -10.65
CA ALA A 283 -5.86 9.71 -9.73
C ALA A 283 -7.24 9.54 -10.40
N GLY A 284 -7.88 8.42 -10.10
CA GLY A 284 -9.29 8.18 -10.41
C GLY A 284 -10.15 8.33 -9.16
N GLY A 285 -11.27 7.62 -9.15
CA GLY A 285 -12.24 7.62 -8.06
C GLY A 285 -13.56 7.07 -8.58
N LYS A 286 -14.59 7.04 -7.73
CA LYS A 286 -15.89 6.45 -8.12
C LYS A 286 -16.55 7.21 -9.28
N LYS A 287 -16.31 8.53 -9.39
CA LYS A 287 -16.85 9.37 -10.45
C LYS A 287 -16.15 9.19 -11.79
N ALA A 288 -15.01 8.48 -11.82
CA ALA A 288 -14.24 8.27 -13.03
C ALA A 288 -14.97 7.41 -14.08
N VAL A 289 -15.99 6.65 -13.67
CA VAL A 289 -16.86 5.91 -14.61
C VAL A 289 -17.57 6.85 -15.58
N LEU A 290 -17.96 8.06 -15.12
CA LEU A 290 -18.64 9.07 -15.93
C LEU A 290 -17.66 10.06 -16.55
N TRP A 291 -16.80 10.66 -15.74
CA TRP A 291 -15.96 11.81 -16.15
C TRP A 291 -14.47 11.49 -16.32
N GLY A 292 -14.07 10.23 -16.15
CA GLY A 292 -12.68 9.81 -16.27
C GLY A 292 -11.79 10.19 -15.08
N THR A 293 -10.50 9.97 -15.27
CA THR A 293 -9.41 10.20 -14.31
C THR A 293 -8.99 11.67 -14.29
N THR A 294 -7.96 11.98 -13.49
CA THR A 294 -7.41 13.34 -13.37
C THR A 294 -7.05 13.96 -14.73
N LEU A 295 -6.37 13.20 -15.61
CA LEU A 295 -6.00 13.68 -16.95
C LEU A 295 -7.21 14.12 -17.79
N ASP A 296 -8.33 13.41 -17.66
CA ASP A 296 -9.55 13.71 -18.42
C ASP A 296 -10.18 15.06 -18.03
N ASN A 297 -9.83 15.58 -16.86
CA ASN A 297 -10.40 16.79 -16.26
C ASN A 297 -9.44 17.98 -16.23
N LEU A 298 -8.18 17.80 -16.64
CA LEU A 298 -7.16 18.85 -16.62
C LEU A 298 -7.32 19.81 -17.81
N VAL A 299 -7.43 21.10 -17.49
CA VAL A 299 -7.27 22.20 -18.45
C VAL A 299 -5.79 22.51 -18.62
N SER A 300 -5.08 22.66 -17.52
CA SER A 300 -3.65 22.94 -17.54
C SER A 300 -2.96 22.51 -16.24
N TRP A 301 -1.64 22.34 -16.28
CA TRP A 301 -0.82 22.19 -15.07
C TRP A 301 0.56 22.79 -15.26
N ARG A 302 1.15 23.21 -14.15
CA ARG A 302 2.50 23.75 -14.07
C ARG A 302 3.40 22.83 -13.26
N MET A 303 4.65 22.73 -13.66
CA MET A 303 5.64 21.90 -12.98
C MET A 303 7.07 22.44 -13.09
N VAL A 304 7.93 21.99 -12.18
CA VAL A 304 9.37 22.24 -12.19
C VAL A 304 10.10 20.94 -12.50
N THR A 305 10.99 20.95 -13.49
CA THR A 305 11.79 19.79 -13.92
C THR A 305 13.04 19.60 -13.05
N PRO A 306 13.72 18.43 -13.13
CA PRO A 306 15.00 18.21 -12.45
C PRO A 306 16.11 19.20 -12.82
N ASP A 307 16.04 19.79 -14.02
CA ASP A 307 16.96 20.84 -14.49
C ASP A 307 16.64 22.23 -13.90
N ALA A 308 15.70 22.31 -12.96
CA ALA A 308 15.18 23.55 -12.39
C ALA A 308 14.53 24.50 -13.42
N GLY A 309 14.11 23.96 -14.57
CA GLY A 309 13.30 24.66 -15.55
C GLY A 309 11.81 24.53 -15.23
N TRP A 310 11.01 25.44 -15.79
CA TRP A 310 9.56 25.44 -15.63
C TRP A 310 8.87 24.92 -16.89
N LEU A 311 7.78 24.19 -16.69
CA LEU A 311 6.89 23.74 -17.73
C LEU A 311 5.44 24.12 -17.39
N GLU A 312 4.69 24.49 -18.41
CA GLU A 312 3.23 24.54 -18.39
C GLU A 312 2.69 23.67 -19.51
N VAL A 313 1.72 22.83 -19.20
CA VAL A 313 1.01 22.02 -20.17
C VAL A 313 -0.43 22.45 -20.19
N GLU A 314 -0.95 22.80 -21.37
CA GLU A 314 -2.35 23.18 -21.59
C GLU A 314 -3.01 22.17 -22.53
N ARG A 315 -4.17 21.65 -22.13
CA ARG A 315 -4.99 20.76 -22.96
C ARG A 315 -5.78 21.60 -23.97
N LEU A 316 -5.57 21.33 -25.25
CA LEU A 316 -6.28 21.97 -26.36
C LEU A 316 -7.47 21.10 -26.77
N GLU A 317 -8.52 21.73 -27.32
CA GLU A 317 -9.69 21.03 -27.87
C GLU A 317 -10.30 20.07 -26.83
N HIS A 318 -10.39 20.53 -25.59
CA HIS A 318 -10.83 19.71 -24.45
C HIS A 318 -12.27 19.21 -24.67
N ASN A 319 -12.46 17.90 -24.85
CA ASN A 319 -13.77 17.30 -25.15
C ASN A 319 -14.77 17.28 -23.97
N ARG A 320 -14.34 17.70 -22.78
CA ARG A 320 -15.14 17.76 -21.53
C ARG A 320 -15.66 16.40 -21.06
N GLY A 321 -15.13 15.33 -21.62
CA GLY A 321 -15.42 13.95 -21.28
C GLY A 321 -14.13 13.15 -21.19
N LYS A 322 -14.24 11.84 -21.41
CA LYS A 322 -13.10 10.94 -21.26
C LYS A 322 -12.20 11.09 -22.49
N ILE A 323 -10.89 11.12 -22.28
CA ILE A 323 -9.89 11.37 -23.33
C ILE A 323 -9.90 10.30 -24.43
N HIS A 324 -10.39 9.09 -24.13
CA HIS A 324 -10.50 7.99 -25.09
C HIS A 324 -11.72 8.08 -26.01
N GLU A 325 -12.60 9.07 -25.81
CA GLU A 325 -13.74 9.34 -26.69
C GLU A 325 -13.35 10.19 -27.91
N VAL A 326 -12.10 10.67 -27.96
CA VAL A 326 -11.52 11.35 -29.13
C VAL A 326 -10.41 10.49 -29.73
N ASP A 327 -10.11 10.66 -31.02
CA ASP A 327 -9.04 9.90 -31.67
C ASP A 327 -7.65 10.36 -31.23
N THR A 328 -7.47 11.68 -31.09
CA THR A 328 -6.20 12.33 -30.76
C THR A 328 -6.44 13.44 -29.75
N ALA A 329 -5.63 13.48 -28.69
CA ALA A 329 -5.60 14.56 -27.73
C ALA A 329 -4.40 15.46 -27.97
N ARG A 330 -4.60 16.78 -27.84
CA ARG A 330 -3.58 17.79 -28.12
C ARG A 330 -3.19 18.55 -26.86
N PHE A 331 -1.89 18.74 -26.68
CA PHE A 331 -1.34 19.44 -25.50
C PHE A 331 -0.29 20.45 -25.94
N ARG A 332 -0.46 21.72 -25.56
CA ARG A 332 0.58 22.73 -25.73
C ARG A 332 1.52 22.67 -24.53
N VAL A 333 2.80 22.43 -24.77
CA VAL A 333 3.86 22.41 -23.76
C VAL A 333 4.71 23.65 -23.93
N SER A 334 4.61 24.56 -22.97
CA SER A 334 5.39 25.80 -22.88
C SER A 334 6.51 25.65 -21.86
N ARG A 335 7.71 26.12 -22.19
CA ARG A 335 8.90 26.10 -21.32
C ARG A 335 9.21 27.50 -20.83
N PHE A 336 9.69 27.61 -19.60
CA PHE A 336 10.13 28.87 -19.03
C PHE A 336 11.46 28.70 -18.29
N GLN A 337 12.21 29.79 -18.25
CA GLN A 337 13.42 29.92 -17.45
C GLN A 337 13.12 29.75 -15.95
N ALA A 338 14.15 29.71 -15.11
CA ALA A 338 14.03 29.44 -13.67
C ALA A 338 13.11 30.44 -12.90
N ASP A 339 12.84 31.62 -13.46
CA ASP A 339 11.88 32.59 -12.90
C ASP A 339 10.41 32.17 -13.04
N GLY A 340 10.13 31.16 -13.88
CA GLY A 340 8.80 30.62 -14.16
C GLY A 340 7.92 31.51 -15.04
N THR A 341 8.47 32.55 -15.65
CA THR A 341 7.71 33.53 -16.44
C THR A 341 8.34 33.86 -17.78
N THR A 342 9.67 33.86 -17.87
CA THR A 342 10.37 34.17 -19.12
C THR A 342 10.34 32.94 -20.03
N PRO A 343 9.73 33.00 -21.23
CA PRO A 343 9.67 31.87 -22.13
C PRO A 343 11.07 31.34 -22.51
N ASP A 344 11.20 30.02 -22.61
CA ASP A 344 12.40 29.33 -23.06
C ASP A 344 12.12 28.56 -24.35
N GLY A 345 12.19 29.29 -25.47
CA GLY A 345 11.85 28.79 -26.79
C GLY A 345 10.35 28.80 -27.10
N GLU A 346 10.02 28.28 -28.28
CA GLU A 346 8.64 28.23 -28.77
C GLU A 346 7.84 27.07 -28.14
N PRO A 347 6.56 27.27 -27.78
CA PRO A 347 5.68 26.20 -27.31
C PRO A 347 5.56 25.08 -28.33
N LYS A 348 5.54 23.83 -27.86
CA LYS A 348 5.37 22.63 -28.69
C LYS A 348 4.00 22.03 -28.49
N VAL A 349 3.31 21.69 -29.57
CA VAL A 349 2.06 20.92 -29.49
C VAL A 349 2.37 19.43 -29.62
N LEU A 350 1.99 18.67 -28.59
CA LEU A 350 1.99 17.22 -28.62
C LEU A 350 0.63 16.74 -29.13
N GLU A 351 0.63 15.92 -30.17
CA GLU A 351 -0.55 15.20 -30.64
C GLU A 351 -0.38 13.74 -30.27
N ILE A 352 -1.24 13.24 -29.38
CA ILE A 352 -1.12 11.90 -28.80
C ILE A 352 -2.39 11.13 -29.11
N SER A 353 -2.25 9.97 -29.74
CA SER A 353 -3.38 9.07 -29.96
C SER A 353 -4.01 8.71 -28.61
N ALA A 354 -5.33 8.81 -28.49
CA ALA A 354 -5.98 8.57 -27.21
C ALA A 354 -5.77 7.13 -26.68
N ARG A 355 -5.48 6.19 -27.60
CA ARG A 355 -5.13 4.80 -27.31
C ARG A 355 -3.80 4.63 -26.58
N GLU A 356 -2.93 5.64 -26.59
CA GLU A 356 -1.70 5.64 -25.78
C GLU A 356 -1.97 5.91 -24.30
N PHE A 357 -3.05 6.60 -23.95
CA PHE A 357 -3.39 6.87 -22.55
C PHE A 357 -3.99 5.66 -21.86
N ARG A 358 -4.74 4.84 -22.59
CA ARG A 358 -5.29 3.57 -22.08
C ARG A 358 -5.60 2.60 -23.20
N LYS A 359 -5.35 1.31 -22.94
CA LYS A 359 -5.77 0.24 -23.85
C LYS A 359 -7.29 0.27 -24.09
N PRO A 360 -7.75 -0.08 -25.30
CA PRO A 360 -9.17 -0.16 -25.60
C PRO A 360 -9.93 -1.06 -24.62
N GLY A 361 -11.11 -0.61 -24.20
CA GLY A 361 -11.96 -1.32 -23.23
C GLY A 361 -11.61 -1.08 -21.77
N LEU A 362 -10.51 -0.39 -21.45
CA LEU A 362 -10.13 -0.09 -20.07
C LEU A 362 -10.58 1.32 -19.65
N GLY A 363 -11.19 1.42 -18.47
CA GLY A 363 -11.55 2.72 -17.87
C GLY A 363 -10.33 3.52 -17.38
N LYS A 364 -9.26 2.84 -16.97
CA LYS A 364 -7.98 3.38 -16.48
C LYS A 364 -6.85 2.47 -16.93
N ASP A 365 -5.67 3.01 -17.22
CA ASP A 365 -4.48 2.23 -17.55
C ASP A 365 -3.24 2.91 -16.94
N VAL A 366 -2.63 2.21 -15.98
CA VAL A 366 -1.42 2.69 -15.28
C VAL A 366 -0.14 2.06 -15.82
N THR A 367 -0.24 1.21 -16.85
CA THR A 367 0.91 0.45 -17.38
C THR A 367 1.82 1.31 -18.24
N ASN A 368 1.25 2.29 -18.95
CA ASN A 368 2.02 3.24 -19.74
C ASN A 368 2.40 4.47 -18.90
N LYS A 369 3.65 4.54 -18.45
CA LYS A 369 4.19 5.73 -17.77
C LYS A 369 4.72 6.78 -18.75
N PHE A 370 4.89 6.48 -20.03
CA PHE A 370 5.43 7.43 -21.02
C PHE A 370 4.35 8.38 -21.56
N LEU A 371 3.14 7.87 -21.81
CA LEU A 371 1.97 8.64 -22.27
C LEU A 371 2.28 9.58 -23.44
N GLY A 372 2.87 9.07 -24.53
CA GLY A 372 3.24 9.87 -25.70
C GLY A 372 4.24 11.00 -25.44
N GLY A 373 4.96 10.97 -24.31
CA GLY A 373 5.87 12.02 -23.88
C GLY A 373 5.22 13.16 -23.10
N LEU A 374 3.94 13.03 -22.71
CA LEU A 374 3.23 14.03 -21.90
C LEU A 374 3.88 14.13 -20.49
N PRO A 375 4.35 15.31 -20.05
CA PRO A 375 5.11 15.44 -18.80
C PRO A 375 4.22 15.58 -17.55
N GLY A 376 4.73 15.13 -16.40
CA GLY A 376 4.14 15.29 -15.07
C GLY A 376 3.01 14.33 -14.71
N ILE A 377 2.04 14.11 -15.62
CA ILE A 377 0.88 13.24 -15.36
C ILE A 377 1.27 11.74 -15.38
N GLN A 378 0.86 10.99 -14.35
CA GLN A 378 1.17 9.56 -14.19
C GLN A 378 2.68 9.24 -14.06
N LYS A 379 3.52 10.24 -13.74
CA LYS A 379 4.98 10.10 -13.64
C LYS A 379 5.47 9.86 -12.22
N GLU A 380 4.59 9.98 -11.23
CA GLU A 380 4.91 9.77 -9.82
C GLU A 380 6.06 10.66 -9.33
N GLY A 381 6.26 11.82 -9.98
CA GLY A 381 7.33 12.75 -9.66
C GLY A 381 8.70 12.46 -10.28
N CYS A 382 8.82 11.44 -11.14
CA CYS A 382 10.10 11.05 -11.76
C CYS A 382 10.64 12.08 -12.77
N ASP A 383 9.78 12.94 -13.35
CA ASP A 383 10.16 13.95 -14.34
C ASP A 383 9.96 15.40 -13.85
N GLY A 384 9.58 15.59 -12.58
CA GLY A 384 9.45 16.90 -11.97
C GLY A 384 8.40 16.99 -10.86
N LEU A 385 8.18 18.21 -10.37
CA LEU A 385 7.24 18.53 -9.31
C LEU A 385 6.08 19.34 -9.85
N ILE A 386 4.85 18.84 -9.73
CA ILE A 386 3.64 19.61 -10.00
C ILE A 386 3.54 20.74 -8.98
N THR A 387 3.24 21.96 -9.44
CA THR A 387 3.15 23.16 -8.60
C THR A 387 1.73 23.69 -8.50
N SER A 388 0.97 23.64 -9.59
CA SER A 388 -0.44 23.99 -9.65
C SER A 388 -1.12 23.33 -10.86
N ALA A 389 -2.45 23.24 -10.82
CA ALA A 389 -3.26 22.72 -11.91
C ALA A 389 -4.61 23.45 -11.98
N GLU A 390 -5.19 23.46 -13.17
CA GLU A 390 -6.52 23.99 -13.47
C GLU A 390 -7.38 22.86 -14.03
N PHE A 391 -8.60 22.76 -13.54
CA PHE A 391 -9.53 21.69 -13.89
C PHE A 391 -10.82 22.24 -14.45
N ILE A 392 -11.46 21.49 -15.34
CA ILE A 392 -12.86 21.71 -15.66
C ILE A 392 -13.75 21.24 -14.51
N LEU A 393 -14.90 21.88 -14.36
CA LEU A 393 -15.97 21.47 -13.46
C LEU A 393 -17.20 21.04 -14.26
N HIS A 394 -17.93 20.07 -13.74
CA HIS A 394 -19.09 19.48 -14.41
C HIS A 394 -20.40 20.02 -13.83
N LYS A 395 -21.43 20.06 -14.68
CA LYS A 395 -22.80 20.32 -14.22
C LYS A 395 -23.26 19.16 -13.34
N LYS A 396 -23.90 19.47 -12.23
CA LYS A 396 -24.56 18.46 -11.40
C LYS A 396 -25.78 17.89 -12.16
N PRO A 397 -25.92 16.55 -12.28
CA PRO A 397 -27.14 15.96 -12.84
C PRO A 397 -28.36 16.36 -12.02
N ALA A 398 -29.50 16.62 -12.67
CA ALA A 398 -30.72 17.06 -11.98
C ALA A 398 -31.30 15.95 -11.11
N CYS A 399 -31.27 14.71 -11.60
CA CYS A 399 -31.88 13.55 -10.98
C CYS A 399 -30.82 12.47 -10.70
N VAL A 400 -30.91 11.85 -9.53
CA VAL A 400 -30.04 10.72 -9.17
C VAL A 400 -30.80 9.68 -8.35
N ARG A 401 -30.57 8.40 -8.64
CA ARG A 401 -31.02 7.25 -7.86
C ARG A 401 -29.82 6.33 -7.58
N THR A 402 -29.61 6.02 -6.30
CA THR A 402 -28.61 5.02 -5.89
C THR A 402 -29.30 3.68 -5.73
N VAL A 403 -28.75 2.66 -6.39
CA VAL A 403 -29.20 1.26 -6.30
C VAL A 403 -28.14 0.46 -5.54
N CYS A 404 -28.58 -0.37 -4.61
CA CYS A 404 -27.76 -1.35 -3.89
C CYS A 404 -28.26 -2.74 -4.25
N LEU A 405 -27.38 -3.61 -4.75
CA LEU A 405 -27.70 -4.98 -5.13
C LEU A 405 -26.92 -5.93 -4.24
N GLU A 406 -27.61 -6.89 -3.63
CA GLU A 406 -27.04 -7.90 -2.74
C GLU A 406 -27.13 -9.28 -3.39
N PHE A 407 -26.02 -10.00 -3.47
CA PHE A 407 -25.97 -11.36 -4.03
C PHE A 407 -25.45 -12.34 -2.98
N PHE A 408 -26.13 -13.48 -2.85
CA PHE A 408 -25.83 -14.52 -1.85
C PHE A 408 -25.24 -15.80 -2.49
N GLY A 409 -25.39 -15.94 -3.82
CA GLY A 409 -24.89 -17.06 -4.62
C GLY A 409 -23.43 -16.93 -5.03
N SER A 410 -23.02 -17.71 -6.04
CA SER A 410 -21.65 -17.65 -6.57
C SER A 410 -21.37 -16.31 -7.27
N LEU A 411 -20.12 -15.85 -7.22
CA LEU A 411 -19.67 -14.67 -7.96
C LEU A 411 -19.84 -14.84 -9.47
N LYS A 412 -19.73 -16.07 -9.99
CA LYS A 412 -19.98 -16.39 -11.41
C LYS A 412 -21.38 -15.98 -11.86
N ASP A 413 -22.37 -16.05 -10.96
CA ASP A 413 -23.75 -15.69 -11.27
C ASP A 413 -24.01 -14.19 -11.13
N ALA A 414 -23.23 -13.52 -10.27
CA ALA A 414 -23.40 -12.10 -9.93
C ALA A 414 -22.66 -11.16 -10.89
N VAL A 415 -21.47 -11.52 -11.39
CA VAL A 415 -20.66 -10.69 -12.31
C VAL A 415 -21.39 -10.34 -13.62
N PRO A 416 -22.14 -11.25 -14.27
CA PRO A 416 -22.97 -10.89 -15.43
C PRO A 416 -23.92 -9.72 -15.16
N ALA A 417 -24.45 -9.59 -13.94
CA ALA A 417 -25.31 -8.46 -13.59
C ALA A 417 -24.60 -7.11 -13.67
N ILE A 418 -23.28 -7.07 -13.38
CA ILE A 418 -22.47 -5.85 -13.52
C ILE A 418 -22.35 -5.45 -15.00
N VAL A 419 -22.04 -6.41 -15.86
CA VAL A 419 -21.88 -6.19 -17.31
C VAL A 419 -23.20 -5.79 -17.96
N GLU A 420 -24.29 -6.48 -17.63
CA GLU A 420 -25.64 -6.17 -18.12
C GLU A 420 -26.12 -4.80 -17.64
N THR A 421 -25.87 -4.47 -16.37
CA THR A 421 -26.18 -3.13 -15.82
C THR A 421 -25.40 -2.05 -16.56
N LYS A 422 -24.10 -2.25 -16.78
CA LYS A 422 -23.27 -1.27 -17.50
C LYS A 422 -23.74 -1.09 -18.94
N THR A 423 -24.00 -2.18 -19.65
CA THR A 423 -24.51 -2.18 -21.03
C THR A 423 -25.86 -1.48 -21.13
N LEU A 424 -26.76 -1.74 -20.17
CA LEU A 424 -28.06 -1.08 -20.10
C LEU A 424 -27.91 0.44 -19.96
N LEU A 425 -27.09 0.90 -19.01
CA LEU A 425 -26.92 2.33 -18.73
C LEU A 425 -26.15 3.06 -19.83
N ASP A 426 -25.18 2.41 -20.48
CA ASP A 426 -24.44 3.00 -21.61
C ASP A 426 -25.29 3.08 -22.89
N GLY A 427 -26.30 2.23 -23.02
CA GLY A 427 -27.19 2.17 -24.19
C GLY A 427 -28.37 3.13 -24.14
N ASP A 428 -28.53 3.87 -23.04
CA ASP A 428 -29.62 4.82 -22.83
C ASP A 428 -29.06 6.25 -22.80
N ALA A 429 -29.56 7.11 -23.69
CA ALA A 429 -29.06 8.47 -23.86
C ALA A 429 -29.57 9.45 -22.77
N ASP A 430 -30.65 9.10 -22.07
CA ASP A 430 -31.29 9.97 -21.07
C ASP A 430 -30.74 9.76 -19.66
N VAL A 431 -29.91 8.73 -19.46
CA VAL A 431 -29.30 8.38 -18.18
C VAL A 431 -27.80 8.10 -18.32
N ALA A 432 -27.09 8.10 -17.20
CA ALA A 432 -25.70 7.70 -17.13
C ALA A 432 -25.38 7.02 -15.79
N CYS A 433 -24.28 6.27 -15.77
CA CYS A 433 -23.71 5.74 -14.54
C CYS A 433 -22.69 6.74 -13.98
N ALA A 434 -22.97 7.35 -12.83
CA ALA A 434 -22.05 8.29 -12.15
C ALA A 434 -21.14 7.63 -11.11
N GLY A 435 -21.45 6.38 -10.74
CA GLY A 435 -20.65 5.59 -9.82
C GLY A 435 -21.08 4.14 -9.87
N MET A 436 -20.12 3.22 -9.83
CA MET A 436 -20.37 1.79 -9.77
C MET A 436 -19.25 1.12 -8.97
N GLU A 437 -19.57 0.55 -7.81
CA GLU A 437 -18.60 -0.09 -6.91
C GLU A 437 -19.05 -1.49 -6.53
N HIS A 438 -18.13 -2.44 -6.63
CA HIS A 438 -18.28 -3.83 -6.24
C HIS A 438 -17.55 -4.07 -4.91
N LEU A 439 -18.23 -4.67 -3.94
CA LEU A 439 -17.67 -5.11 -2.66
C LEU A 439 -17.80 -6.64 -2.57
N ASP A 440 -16.68 -7.33 -2.39
CA ASP A 440 -16.63 -8.79 -2.20
C ASP A 440 -17.00 -9.21 -0.75
N GLU A 441 -17.20 -10.51 -0.54
CA GLU A 441 -17.56 -11.08 0.75
C GLU A 441 -16.58 -10.68 1.88
N ARG A 442 -15.28 -10.64 1.59
CA ARG A 442 -14.24 -10.33 2.60
C ARG A 442 -14.34 -8.87 3.01
N TYR A 443 -14.55 -7.98 2.05
CA TYR A 443 -14.75 -6.56 2.28
C TYR A 443 -16.03 -6.32 3.08
N VAL A 444 -17.15 -6.91 2.65
CA VAL A 444 -18.47 -6.83 3.30
C VAL A 444 -18.38 -7.28 4.76
N CYS A 445 -17.66 -8.37 5.04
CA CYS A 445 -17.39 -8.82 6.41
C CYS A 445 -16.53 -7.82 7.19
N ALA A 446 -15.42 -7.34 6.61
CA ALA A 446 -14.46 -6.47 7.30
C ALA A 446 -15.05 -5.11 7.68
N VAL A 447 -15.99 -4.57 6.90
CA VAL A 447 -16.65 -3.30 7.21
C VAL A 447 -17.86 -3.46 8.13
N GLY A 448 -18.23 -4.67 8.53
CA GLY A 448 -19.45 -4.92 9.29
C GLY A 448 -20.68 -4.42 8.54
N TYR A 449 -20.79 -4.81 7.27
CA TYR A 449 -21.92 -4.44 6.42
C TYR A 449 -23.24 -4.93 7.01
N THR A 450 -24.29 -4.10 6.90
CA THR A 450 -25.63 -4.46 7.33
C THR A 450 -26.45 -4.94 6.14
N THR A 451 -26.75 -6.24 6.10
CA THR A 451 -27.62 -6.86 5.10
C THR A 451 -28.99 -6.20 5.08
N LYS A 452 -29.45 -5.80 3.89
CA LYS A 452 -30.75 -5.15 3.68
C LYS A 452 -31.84 -6.17 3.36
N ALA A 453 -31.47 -7.26 2.68
CA ALA A 453 -32.34 -8.41 2.49
C ALA A 453 -32.78 -9.01 3.84
N PRO A 454 -34.01 -9.54 3.96
CA PRO A 454 -34.51 -10.21 5.16
C PRO A 454 -33.89 -11.62 5.30
N ARG A 455 -32.56 -11.70 5.29
CA ARG A 455 -31.77 -12.93 5.40
C ARG A 455 -30.80 -12.85 6.57
N ALA A 456 -30.53 -13.99 7.19
CA ALA A 456 -29.51 -14.10 8.24
C ALA A 456 -28.08 -14.14 7.66
N GLU A 457 -27.96 -14.51 6.38
CA GLU A 457 -26.69 -14.58 5.67
C GLU A 457 -26.17 -13.19 5.29
N ILE A 458 -24.84 -13.08 5.20
CA ILE A 458 -24.18 -11.89 4.69
C ILE A 458 -24.02 -12.05 3.17
N PRO A 459 -24.27 -11.00 2.36
CA PRO A 459 -24.06 -11.06 0.92
C PRO A 459 -22.61 -11.44 0.59
N LYS A 460 -22.43 -12.32 -0.38
CA LYS A 460 -21.12 -12.63 -0.95
C LYS A 460 -20.62 -11.55 -1.88
N MET A 461 -21.53 -10.73 -2.41
CA MET A 461 -21.22 -9.58 -3.23
C MET A 461 -22.26 -8.48 -3.02
N VAL A 462 -21.79 -7.23 -2.96
CA VAL A 462 -22.63 -6.04 -2.99
C VAL A 462 -22.22 -5.16 -4.17
N LEU A 463 -23.18 -4.72 -4.99
CA LEU A 463 -22.95 -3.73 -6.05
C LEU A 463 -23.71 -2.44 -5.71
N LEU A 464 -23.00 -1.33 -5.66
CA LEU A 464 -23.57 0.02 -5.52
C LEU A 464 -23.50 0.73 -6.87
N VAL A 465 -24.62 1.32 -7.31
CA VAL A 465 -24.72 2.03 -8.60
C VAL A 465 -25.42 3.36 -8.40
N ASP A 466 -24.81 4.47 -8.86
CA ASP A 466 -25.47 5.77 -8.98
C ASP A 466 -25.92 5.97 -10.43
N VAL A 467 -27.23 5.92 -10.65
CA VAL A 467 -27.88 6.23 -11.93
C VAL A 467 -28.28 7.70 -11.91
N VAL A 468 -27.82 8.46 -12.90
CA VAL A 468 -28.04 9.91 -13.00
C VAL A 468 -28.66 10.29 -14.34
N GLY A 469 -29.32 11.43 -14.41
CA GLY A 469 -29.91 11.97 -15.63
C GLY A 469 -30.56 13.33 -15.38
N ASP A 470 -31.13 13.91 -16.42
CA ASP A 470 -31.89 15.17 -16.32
C ASP A 470 -33.42 14.96 -16.29
N ASP A 471 -33.89 13.75 -16.60
CA ASP A 471 -35.30 13.33 -16.47
C ASP A 471 -35.49 12.33 -15.30
N GLU A 472 -36.45 12.61 -14.43
CA GLU A 472 -36.72 11.79 -13.24
C GLU A 472 -37.31 10.42 -13.59
N ASP A 473 -38.19 10.37 -14.60
CA ASP A 473 -38.87 9.14 -15.01
C ASP A 473 -37.90 8.18 -15.70
N ALA A 474 -37.04 8.67 -16.60
CA ALA A 474 -35.98 7.89 -17.21
C ALA A 474 -35.04 7.29 -16.16
N VAL A 475 -34.55 8.10 -15.20
CA VAL A 475 -33.66 7.63 -14.12
C VAL A 475 -34.36 6.58 -13.24
N ALA A 476 -35.63 6.78 -12.88
CA ALA A 476 -36.39 5.83 -12.08
C ALA A 476 -36.63 4.50 -12.81
N LYS A 477 -36.93 4.55 -14.11
CA LYS A 477 -37.10 3.38 -14.97
C LYS A 477 -35.80 2.59 -15.11
N ALA A 478 -34.67 3.28 -15.33
CA ALA A 478 -33.36 2.66 -15.41
C ALA A 478 -32.98 2.00 -14.08
N ALA A 479 -33.15 2.68 -12.95
CA ALA A 479 -32.90 2.09 -11.62
C ALA A 479 -33.74 0.82 -11.37
N SER A 480 -35.00 0.83 -11.79
CA SER A 480 -35.90 -0.34 -11.68
C SER A 480 -35.52 -1.48 -12.64
N ALA A 481 -34.91 -1.17 -13.78
CA ALA A 481 -34.36 -2.18 -14.69
C ALA A 481 -33.11 -2.83 -14.09
N VAL A 482 -32.23 -2.05 -13.45
CA VAL A 482 -31.04 -2.56 -12.75
C VAL A 482 -31.42 -3.53 -11.62
N THR A 483 -32.44 -3.23 -10.82
CA THR A 483 -32.90 -4.16 -9.78
C THR A 483 -33.48 -5.46 -10.35
N ARG A 484 -34.15 -5.40 -11.51
CA ARG A 484 -34.65 -6.61 -12.21
C ARG A 484 -33.53 -7.49 -12.75
N ILE A 485 -32.46 -6.89 -13.27
CA ILE A 485 -31.24 -7.62 -13.68
C ILE A 485 -30.69 -8.43 -12.50
N ALA A 486 -30.57 -7.79 -11.32
CA ALA A 486 -30.12 -8.47 -10.11
C ALA A 486 -31.05 -9.64 -9.73
N GLY A 487 -32.37 -9.40 -9.74
CA GLY A 487 -33.38 -10.41 -9.43
C GLY A 487 -33.32 -11.64 -10.35
N ALA A 488 -33.08 -11.43 -11.65
CA ALA A 488 -32.91 -12.51 -12.63
C ALA A 488 -31.66 -13.37 -12.37
N ARG A 489 -30.70 -12.86 -11.60
CA ARG A 489 -29.45 -13.53 -11.21
C ARG A 489 -29.45 -13.97 -9.74
N GLY A 490 -30.62 -14.06 -9.11
CA GLY A 490 -30.77 -14.51 -7.72
C GLY A 490 -30.29 -13.50 -6.67
N GLY A 491 -30.07 -12.25 -7.06
CA GLY A 491 -29.77 -11.13 -6.16
C GLY A 491 -31.02 -10.36 -5.73
N GLU A 492 -30.87 -9.48 -4.75
CA GLU A 492 -31.91 -8.59 -4.24
C GLU A 492 -31.50 -7.13 -4.47
N GLY A 493 -32.41 -6.30 -4.97
CA GLY A 493 -32.12 -4.92 -5.35
C GLY A 493 -32.91 -3.89 -4.53
N PHE A 494 -32.22 -2.85 -4.06
CA PHE A 494 -32.77 -1.78 -3.22
C PHE A 494 -32.48 -0.42 -3.84
N VAL A 495 -33.49 0.45 -3.94
CA VAL A 495 -33.32 1.83 -4.40
C VAL A 495 -33.39 2.76 -3.21
N ALA A 496 -32.41 3.65 -3.07
CA ALA A 496 -32.39 4.64 -2.01
C ALA A 496 -33.54 5.65 -2.17
N ALA A 497 -34.40 5.78 -1.15
CA ALA A 497 -35.58 6.64 -1.18
C ALA A 497 -35.30 8.12 -0.88
N SER A 498 -34.13 8.46 -0.35
CA SER A 498 -33.74 9.84 0.00
C SER A 498 -32.24 10.06 -0.18
N SER A 499 -31.81 11.33 -0.16
CA SER A 499 -30.39 11.70 -0.15
C SER A 499 -29.65 11.12 1.07
N GLU A 500 -30.28 11.05 2.26
CA GLU A 500 -29.66 10.41 3.42
C GLU A 500 -29.49 8.91 3.21
N ALA A 501 -30.48 8.24 2.61
CA ALA A 501 -30.38 6.81 2.29
C ALA A 501 -29.23 6.53 1.30
N ARG A 502 -29.04 7.42 0.31
CA ARG A 502 -27.91 7.35 -0.63
C ARG A 502 -26.57 7.47 0.11
N GLN A 503 -26.43 8.46 0.98
CA GLN A 503 -25.22 8.64 1.78
C GLN A 503 -24.93 7.41 2.65
N ARG A 504 -25.97 6.80 3.26
CA ARG A 504 -25.82 5.56 4.04
C ARG A 504 -25.33 4.39 3.19
N PHE A 505 -25.85 4.22 1.97
CA PHE A 505 -25.39 3.15 1.07
C PHE A 505 -23.90 3.33 0.72
N TRP A 506 -23.48 4.56 0.42
CA TRP A 506 -22.09 4.85 0.07
C TRP A 506 -21.13 4.90 1.27
N ALA A 507 -21.63 5.07 2.49
CA ALA A 507 -20.80 5.12 3.70
C ALA A 507 -20.01 3.81 3.90
N ASP A 508 -20.57 2.66 3.51
CA ASP A 508 -19.93 1.35 3.62
C ASP A 508 -18.63 1.27 2.80
N ARG A 509 -18.58 1.93 1.64
CA ARG A 509 -17.38 2.02 0.81
C ARG A 509 -16.26 2.86 1.45
N GLY A 510 -16.60 3.84 2.28
CA GLY A 510 -15.64 4.73 2.92
C GLY A 510 -14.91 4.14 4.13
N ARG A 511 -15.35 3.00 4.67
CA ARG A 511 -14.85 2.39 5.92
C ARG A 511 -13.57 1.57 5.76
N THR A 512 -12.60 2.05 4.97
CA THR A 512 -11.35 1.33 4.68
C THR A 512 -10.48 1.10 5.92
N ALA A 513 -10.54 1.98 6.93
CA ALA A 513 -9.83 1.82 8.21
C ALA A 513 -10.28 0.56 8.99
N ALA A 514 -11.52 0.09 8.81
CA ALA A 514 -12.01 -1.13 9.45
C ALA A 514 -11.26 -2.38 8.96
N ILE A 515 -10.78 -2.35 7.71
CA ILE A 515 -10.00 -3.44 7.08
C ILE A 515 -8.62 -3.56 7.75
N ALA A 516 -7.97 -2.42 8.03
CA ALA A 516 -6.70 -2.40 8.76
C ALA A 516 -6.86 -2.96 10.18
N ALA A 517 -7.97 -2.65 10.87
CA ALA A 517 -8.27 -3.21 12.19
C ALA A 517 -8.51 -4.73 12.19
N HIS A 518 -8.97 -5.30 11.07
CA HIS A 518 -9.21 -6.75 10.93
C HIS A 518 -7.96 -7.53 10.49
N THR A 519 -6.89 -6.85 10.10
CA THR A 519 -5.66 -7.47 9.58
C THR A 519 -4.50 -7.26 10.56
N ASN A 520 -4.31 -8.20 11.50
CA ASN A 520 -3.12 -8.28 12.35
C ASN A 520 -1.84 -8.70 11.60
N ALA A 521 -1.86 -8.67 10.26
CA ALA A 521 -0.80 -9.18 9.39
C ALA A 521 -0.40 -8.12 8.36
N PHE A 522 0.78 -8.31 7.77
CA PHE A 522 1.29 -7.48 6.67
C PHE A 522 0.29 -7.49 5.50
N LYS A 523 -0.26 -6.32 5.16
CA LYS A 523 -1.20 -6.15 4.05
C LYS A 523 -0.42 -5.84 2.78
N ILE A 524 -0.54 -6.69 1.76
CA ILE A 524 -0.10 -6.39 0.40
C ILE A 524 -1.30 -5.82 -0.35
N ASN A 525 -1.16 -4.63 -0.93
CA ASN A 525 -2.19 -4.01 -1.77
C ASN A 525 -1.84 -4.25 -3.24
N GLU A 526 -2.82 -4.70 -4.02
CA GLU A 526 -2.72 -4.80 -5.48
C GLU A 526 -3.81 -3.92 -6.12
N ASP A 527 -3.43 -3.04 -7.04
CA ASP A 527 -4.34 -2.25 -7.88
C ASP A 527 -4.19 -2.73 -9.31
N VAL A 528 -5.14 -3.56 -9.76
CA VAL A 528 -5.08 -4.26 -11.05
C VAL A 528 -6.24 -3.83 -11.95
N VAL A 529 -6.01 -3.89 -13.26
CA VAL A 529 -7.04 -3.62 -14.27
C VAL A 529 -7.40 -4.91 -14.97
N ILE A 530 -8.67 -5.31 -14.86
CA ILE A 530 -9.19 -6.59 -15.38
C ILE A 530 -10.41 -6.27 -16.26
N PRO A 531 -10.59 -6.94 -17.42
CA PRO A 531 -11.83 -6.86 -18.19
C PRO A 531 -13.03 -7.30 -17.34
N LEU A 532 -14.14 -6.56 -17.36
CA LEU A 532 -15.28 -6.79 -16.47
C LEU A 532 -15.84 -8.21 -16.57
N GLU A 533 -15.88 -8.77 -17.78
CA GLU A 533 -16.35 -10.12 -18.08
C GLU A 533 -15.46 -11.23 -17.48
N ARG A 534 -14.25 -10.91 -17.03
CA ARG A 534 -13.29 -11.83 -16.39
C ARG A 534 -13.19 -11.64 -14.88
N LEU A 535 -14.01 -10.76 -14.28
CA LEU A 535 -13.94 -10.48 -12.85
C LEU A 535 -14.22 -11.72 -11.99
N ALA A 536 -15.15 -12.58 -12.42
CA ALA A 536 -15.45 -13.84 -11.72
C ALA A 536 -14.24 -14.78 -11.71
N ASP A 537 -13.64 -15.02 -12.89
CA ASP A 537 -12.43 -15.85 -13.02
C ASP A 537 -11.28 -15.33 -12.14
N TYR A 538 -11.09 -14.01 -12.09
CA TYR A 538 -10.08 -13.39 -11.25
C TYR A 538 -10.34 -13.68 -9.76
N SER A 539 -11.56 -13.44 -9.29
CA SER A 539 -11.91 -13.68 -7.89
C SER A 539 -11.81 -15.17 -7.51
N ASP A 540 -12.22 -16.06 -8.40
CA ASP A 540 -12.11 -17.51 -8.20
C ASP A 540 -10.66 -17.96 -8.11
N GLY A 541 -9.78 -17.39 -8.96
CA GLY A 541 -8.34 -17.63 -8.90
C GLY A 541 -7.73 -17.19 -7.58
N ILE A 542 -8.11 -16.01 -7.06
CA ILE A 542 -7.64 -15.53 -5.75
C ILE A 542 -8.14 -16.44 -4.61
N GLU A 543 -9.42 -16.83 -4.59
CA GLU A 543 -9.91 -17.72 -3.53
C GLU A 543 -9.29 -19.13 -3.62
N ARG A 544 -8.98 -19.62 -4.82
CA ARG A 544 -8.22 -20.86 -5.02
C ARG A 544 -6.84 -20.78 -4.37
N ILE A 545 -6.08 -19.71 -4.66
CA ILE A 545 -4.77 -19.47 -4.03
C ILE A 545 -4.92 -19.40 -2.49
N ASN A 546 -5.96 -18.72 -2.00
CA ASN A 546 -6.24 -18.65 -0.56
C ASN A 546 -6.47 -20.04 0.05
N ILE A 547 -7.24 -20.90 -0.60
CA ILE A 547 -7.52 -22.27 -0.14
C ILE A 547 -6.24 -23.11 -0.15
N GLU A 548 -5.49 -23.12 -1.26
CA GLU A 548 -4.25 -23.87 -1.41
C GLU A 548 -3.22 -23.46 -0.35
N GLN A 549 -2.96 -22.15 -0.21
CA GLN A 549 -2.02 -21.62 0.78
C GLN A 549 -2.50 -21.87 2.22
N SER A 550 -3.81 -21.79 2.47
CA SER A 550 -4.40 -22.08 3.77
C SER A 550 -4.23 -23.55 4.15
N ILE A 551 -4.35 -24.49 3.22
CA ILE A 551 -4.11 -25.92 3.48
C ILE A 551 -2.61 -26.18 3.68
N GLN A 552 -1.75 -25.67 2.79
CA GLN A 552 -0.29 -25.81 2.89
C GLN A 552 0.25 -25.25 4.22
N ASN A 553 -0.24 -24.10 4.67
CA ASN A 553 0.12 -23.53 5.97
C ASN A 553 -0.23 -24.48 7.11
N LYS A 554 -1.41 -25.10 7.09
CA LYS A 554 -1.81 -26.05 8.13
C LYS A 554 -0.98 -27.33 8.07
N LEU A 555 -0.62 -27.83 6.89
CA LEU A 555 0.29 -28.96 6.74
C LEU A 555 1.67 -28.64 7.36
N ARG A 556 2.23 -27.45 7.10
CA ARG A 556 3.47 -26.98 7.76
C ARG A 556 3.34 -26.88 9.28
N MET A 557 2.16 -26.51 9.79
CA MET A 557 1.90 -26.56 11.23
C MET A 557 1.94 -28.00 11.76
N LEU A 558 1.39 -28.97 11.01
CA LEU A 558 1.48 -30.39 11.39
C LEU A 558 2.95 -30.85 11.46
N ASP A 559 3.78 -30.45 10.48
CA ASP A 559 5.22 -30.75 10.48
C ASP A 559 5.91 -30.21 11.74
N ALA A 560 5.67 -28.95 12.07
CA ALA A 560 6.26 -28.32 13.25
C ALA A 560 5.82 -29.00 14.57
N VAL A 561 4.55 -29.42 14.65
CA VAL A 561 4.06 -30.18 15.82
C VAL A 561 4.68 -31.56 15.85
N GLU A 562 4.78 -32.26 14.72
CA GLU A 562 5.41 -33.57 14.66
C GLU A 562 6.88 -33.52 15.09
N ASP A 563 7.64 -32.54 14.61
CA ASP A 563 9.02 -32.31 15.01
C ASP A 563 9.13 -32.06 16.52
N TYR A 564 8.20 -31.29 17.10
CA TYR A 564 8.12 -31.10 18.54
C TYR A 564 7.82 -32.40 19.29
N LEU A 565 6.89 -33.23 18.79
CA LEU A 565 6.53 -34.52 19.41
C LEU A 565 7.70 -35.52 19.36
N ARG A 566 8.48 -35.52 18.28
CA ARG A 566 9.71 -36.33 18.10
C ARG A 566 10.85 -35.85 19.01
N GLY A 567 10.87 -34.57 19.37
CA GLY A 567 11.86 -33.98 20.25
C GLY A 567 11.74 -34.36 21.73
N GLU A 568 12.74 -33.94 22.51
CA GLU A 568 12.70 -34.02 23.97
C GLU A 568 11.68 -33.01 24.54
N MET A 569 10.87 -33.41 25.52
CA MET A 569 9.88 -32.54 26.20
C MET A 569 10.28 -32.21 27.65
N PRO A 570 11.34 -31.42 27.87
CA PRO A 570 11.87 -31.17 29.22
C PRO A 570 10.93 -30.35 30.13
N GLN A 571 9.98 -29.59 29.57
CA GLN A 571 9.05 -28.74 30.35
C GLN A 571 8.05 -29.54 31.20
N LEU A 572 7.77 -30.80 30.87
CA LEU A 572 6.93 -31.70 31.67
C LEU A 572 7.65 -32.21 32.93
N ARG A 573 8.99 -32.09 33.00
CA ARG A 573 9.80 -32.44 34.17
C ARG A 573 9.95 -31.19 35.05
N LEU A 574 8.94 -30.88 35.85
CA LEU A 574 8.96 -29.74 36.78
C LEU A 574 10.15 -29.87 37.76
N PRO A 575 10.93 -28.79 38.00
CA PRO A 575 11.95 -28.80 39.05
C PRO A 575 11.28 -28.92 40.42
N GLY A 576 11.55 -30.02 41.15
CA GLY A 576 11.06 -30.22 42.52
C GLY A 576 9.93 -31.25 42.68
N SER A 577 9.47 -31.94 41.63
CA SER A 577 8.72 -33.17 41.84
C SER A 577 9.68 -34.31 42.18
N GLU A 578 9.74 -34.70 43.46
CA GLU A 578 10.51 -35.86 43.95
C GLU A 578 9.93 -37.22 43.50
N ARG A 579 9.29 -37.29 42.32
CA ARG A 579 8.99 -38.56 41.67
C ARG A 579 10.18 -38.90 40.78
N THR A 580 10.97 -39.89 41.20
CA THR A 580 11.91 -40.59 40.32
C THR A 580 11.16 -41.00 39.06
N SER A 581 11.59 -40.55 37.88
CA SER A 581 10.91 -40.96 36.64
C SER A 581 10.95 -42.47 36.56
N SER A 582 9.77 -43.09 36.60
CA SER A 582 9.68 -44.53 36.46
C SER A 582 9.69 -44.86 34.97
N THR A 583 10.16 -46.05 34.60
CA THR A 583 10.04 -46.57 33.23
C THR A 583 8.57 -46.58 32.76
N LEU A 584 7.62 -46.67 33.70
CA LEU A 584 6.19 -46.56 33.43
C LEU A 584 5.79 -45.15 32.94
N ASP A 585 6.33 -44.09 33.55
CA ASP A 585 6.01 -42.71 33.16
C ASP A 585 6.52 -42.37 31.75
N ASP A 586 7.76 -42.79 31.43
CA ASP A 586 8.33 -42.62 30.09
C ASP A 586 7.54 -43.42 29.05
N ASN A 587 7.13 -44.66 29.36
CA ASN A 587 6.28 -45.47 28.49
C ASN A 587 4.89 -44.84 28.24
N ILE A 588 4.28 -44.22 29.26
CA ILE A 588 2.99 -43.52 29.12
C ILE A 588 3.14 -42.33 28.18
N ILE A 589 4.18 -41.51 28.36
CA ILE A 589 4.44 -40.34 27.52
C ILE A 589 4.73 -40.76 26.07
N ASP A 590 5.55 -41.78 25.87
CA ASP A 590 5.87 -42.30 24.53
C ASP A 590 4.64 -42.91 23.84
N GLY A 591 3.75 -43.57 24.60
CA GLY A 591 2.46 -44.04 24.12
C GLY A 591 1.57 -42.89 23.64
N LYS A 592 1.46 -41.82 24.44
CA LYS A 592 0.70 -40.61 24.08
C LYS A 592 1.29 -39.89 22.87
N LYS A 593 2.62 -39.76 22.80
CA LYS A 593 3.32 -39.20 21.62
C LYS A 593 3.02 -40.00 20.36
N ARG A 594 3.00 -41.34 20.46
CA ARG A 594 2.69 -42.20 19.32
C ARG A 594 1.26 -41.99 18.84
N LEU A 595 0.30 -42.00 19.77
CA LEU A 595 -1.10 -41.74 19.46
C LEU A 595 -1.29 -40.35 18.81
N ALA A 596 -0.66 -39.31 19.37
CA ALA A 596 -0.70 -37.97 18.80
C ALA A 596 -0.11 -37.89 17.38
N ARG A 597 0.96 -38.65 17.10
CA ARG A 597 1.57 -38.72 15.77
C ARG A 597 0.70 -39.48 14.76
N GLU A 598 0.11 -40.60 15.16
CA GLU A 598 -0.86 -41.33 14.33
C GLU A 598 -2.04 -40.43 13.94
N MET A 599 -2.54 -39.62 14.87
CA MET A 599 -3.59 -38.63 14.59
C MET A 599 -3.13 -37.55 13.59
N LEU A 600 -1.89 -37.03 13.73
CA LEU A 600 -1.32 -36.08 12.79
C LEU A 600 -1.25 -36.67 11.38
N ASP A 601 -0.80 -37.92 11.24
CA ASP A 601 -0.64 -38.58 9.95
C ASP A 601 -1.97 -38.79 9.23
N VAL A 602 -3.03 -39.18 9.95
CA VAL A 602 -4.38 -39.30 9.37
C VAL A 602 -4.88 -37.95 8.84
N VAL A 603 -4.74 -36.89 9.62
CA VAL A 603 -5.19 -35.55 9.21
C VAL A 603 -4.35 -35.00 8.06
N ARG A 604 -3.03 -35.23 8.10
CA ARG A 604 -2.07 -34.86 7.05
C ARG A 604 -2.43 -35.52 5.73
N GLN A 605 -2.62 -36.84 5.71
CA GLN A 605 -2.99 -37.59 4.49
C GLN A 605 -4.30 -37.07 3.90
N ARG A 606 -5.32 -36.84 4.75
CA ARG A 606 -6.60 -36.30 4.31
C ARG A 606 -6.47 -34.91 3.67
N TRP A 607 -5.79 -33.98 4.35
CA TRP A 607 -5.64 -32.62 3.83
C TRP A 607 -4.75 -32.54 2.59
N GLN A 608 -3.71 -33.38 2.53
CA GLN A 608 -2.87 -33.49 1.35
C GLN A 608 -3.65 -34.08 0.17
N GLY A 609 -4.44 -35.13 0.39
CA GLY A 609 -5.35 -35.69 -0.61
C GLY A 609 -6.36 -34.65 -1.12
N TRP A 610 -6.91 -33.81 -0.24
CA TRP A 610 -7.78 -32.70 -0.66
C TRP A 610 -7.05 -31.67 -1.52
N LEU A 611 -5.83 -31.28 -1.13
CA LEU A 611 -5.03 -30.30 -1.86
C LEU A 611 -4.67 -30.79 -3.28
N GLU A 612 -4.38 -32.08 -3.42
CA GLU A 612 -3.99 -32.71 -4.69
C GLU A 612 -5.18 -32.93 -5.64
N ASN A 613 -6.42 -32.91 -5.13
CA ASN A 613 -7.64 -33.27 -5.87
C ASN A 613 -8.72 -32.17 -5.81
N LEU A 614 -8.33 -30.90 -5.80
CA LEU A 614 -9.27 -29.77 -5.69
C LEU A 614 -10.28 -29.69 -6.86
N ASP A 615 -9.87 -30.06 -8.07
CA ASP A 615 -10.75 -30.02 -9.26
C ASP A 615 -11.58 -31.31 -9.44
N GLU A 616 -11.36 -32.32 -8.61
CA GLU A 616 -12.10 -33.59 -8.67
C GLU A 616 -13.48 -33.47 -8.03
N SER A 617 -14.36 -34.42 -8.37
CA SER A 617 -15.72 -34.49 -7.82
C SER A 617 -15.70 -34.57 -6.28
N ALA A 618 -16.32 -33.60 -5.62
CA ALA A 618 -16.41 -33.56 -4.17
C ALA A 618 -17.10 -34.82 -3.60
N SER A 619 -18.12 -35.32 -4.30
CA SER A 619 -18.84 -36.54 -3.90
C SER A 619 -17.96 -37.80 -3.95
N ALA A 620 -17.00 -37.86 -4.87
CA ALA A 620 -16.06 -38.97 -4.98
C ALA A 620 -14.99 -38.91 -3.87
N ILE A 621 -14.49 -37.71 -3.57
CA ILE A 621 -13.43 -37.51 -2.57
C ILE A 621 -13.96 -37.58 -1.13
N LEU A 622 -15.18 -37.11 -0.88
CA LEU A 622 -15.75 -37.01 0.47
C LEU A 622 -16.58 -38.23 0.90
N ALA A 623 -16.59 -39.31 0.11
CA ALA A 623 -17.25 -40.56 0.45
C ALA A 623 -16.78 -41.16 1.80
N ASP A 624 -15.56 -40.82 2.24
CA ASP A 624 -14.88 -41.36 3.42
C ASP A 624 -15.15 -40.61 4.75
N GLY A 625 -16.35 -40.06 4.95
CA GLY A 625 -16.80 -39.61 6.28
C GLY A 625 -16.32 -38.21 6.72
N ALA A 626 -16.00 -37.33 5.78
CA ALA A 626 -15.84 -35.90 6.07
C ALA A 626 -17.20 -35.21 6.14
N GLU A 627 -17.48 -34.49 7.24
CA GLU A 627 -18.70 -33.68 7.37
C GLU A 627 -18.64 -32.48 6.40
N CYS A 628 -19.40 -32.57 5.30
CA CYS A 628 -19.71 -31.46 4.40
C CYS A 628 -21.18 -31.09 4.59
N THR A 629 -21.50 -29.82 4.84
CA THR A 629 -22.89 -29.39 5.08
C THR A 629 -23.14 -28.05 4.38
N PRO A 630 -24.02 -28.01 3.36
CA PRO A 630 -24.82 -29.12 2.80
C PRO A 630 -23.96 -30.18 2.07
N SER A 631 -24.57 -31.32 1.74
CA SER A 631 -23.91 -32.36 0.92
C SER A 631 -23.54 -31.81 -0.46
N PRO A 632 -22.42 -32.25 -1.06
CA PRO A 632 -22.03 -31.81 -2.40
C PRO A 632 -23.09 -32.15 -3.46
N GLY A 633 -23.32 -31.23 -4.37
CA GLY A 633 -24.10 -31.46 -5.58
C GLY A 633 -23.35 -32.34 -6.59
N PRO A 634 -24.06 -32.85 -7.62
CA PRO A 634 -23.50 -33.81 -8.58
C PRO A 634 -22.41 -33.23 -9.49
N GLN A 635 -22.31 -31.91 -9.60
CA GLN A 635 -21.28 -31.21 -10.40
C GLN A 635 -20.28 -30.43 -9.53
N ASP A 636 -20.39 -30.50 -8.20
CA ASP A 636 -19.49 -29.75 -7.33
C ASP A 636 -18.11 -30.39 -7.31
N THR A 637 -17.10 -29.57 -7.57
CA THR A 637 -15.71 -29.93 -7.30
C THR A 637 -15.41 -29.76 -5.81
N LEU A 638 -14.31 -30.35 -5.35
CA LEU A 638 -13.83 -30.13 -3.98
C LEU A 638 -13.53 -28.64 -3.71
N LEU A 639 -13.04 -27.91 -4.73
CA LEU A 639 -12.83 -26.47 -4.65
C LEU A 639 -14.14 -25.71 -4.38
N ASP A 640 -15.23 -26.06 -5.08
CA ASP A 640 -16.51 -25.37 -4.93
C ASP A 640 -17.06 -25.48 -3.50
N VAL A 641 -17.03 -26.69 -2.91
CA VAL A 641 -17.51 -26.92 -1.54
C VAL A 641 -16.62 -26.23 -0.49
N LEU A 642 -15.31 -26.12 -0.74
CA LEU A 642 -14.38 -25.38 0.12
C LEU A 642 -14.60 -23.86 0.02
N GLN A 643 -14.83 -23.34 -1.19
CA GLN A 643 -15.15 -21.92 -1.43
C GLN A 643 -16.46 -21.51 -0.77
N ARG A 644 -17.50 -22.35 -0.86
CA ARG A 644 -18.79 -22.11 -0.18
C ARG A 644 -18.73 -22.33 1.34
N ARG A 645 -17.64 -22.92 1.83
CA ARG A 645 -17.40 -23.32 3.23
C ARG A 645 -18.33 -24.43 3.72
N ASP A 646 -18.91 -25.19 2.79
CA ASP A 646 -19.67 -26.41 3.07
C ASP A 646 -18.73 -27.45 3.72
N LEU A 647 -17.47 -27.46 3.28
CA LEU A 647 -16.35 -28.18 3.89
C LEU A 647 -15.34 -27.18 4.46
N ARG A 648 -14.88 -27.39 5.70
CA ARG A 648 -13.91 -26.50 6.36
C ARG A 648 -12.65 -27.23 6.82
N VAL A 649 -11.50 -26.84 6.29
CA VAL A 649 -10.19 -27.31 6.77
C VAL A 649 -9.80 -26.55 8.04
N SER A 650 -9.97 -27.18 9.21
CA SER A 650 -9.86 -26.54 10.52
C SER A 650 -8.81 -27.21 11.41
N TYR A 651 -7.66 -26.55 11.61
CA TYR A 651 -6.63 -27.05 12.53
C TYR A 651 -7.15 -27.19 13.97
N ARG A 652 -7.99 -26.25 14.41
CA ARG A 652 -8.55 -26.28 15.77
C ARG A 652 -9.42 -27.51 16.01
N GLN A 653 -10.30 -27.83 15.05
CA GLN A 653 -11.20 -28.97 15.17
C GLN A 653 -10.49 -30.30 14.90
N SER A 654 -9.66 -30.37 13.86
CA SER A 654 -9.04 -31.63 13.45
C SER A 654 -7.82 -32.01 14.28
N MET A 655 -7.10 -31.05 14.87
CA MET A 655 -5.85 -31.33 15.61
C MET A 655 -5.79 -30.73 17.00
N GLU A 656 -6.00 -29.42 17.16
CA GLU A 656 -5.77 -28.74 18.44
C GLU A 656 -6.63 -29.31 19.58
N ARG A 657 -7.92 -29.54 19.33
CA ARG A 657 -8.84 -30.13 20.33
C ARG A 657 -8.53 -31.60 20.58
N PRO A 658 -8.44 -32.49 19.57
CA PRO A 658 -8.10 -33.88 19.80
C PRO A 658 -6.75 -34.09 20.50
N LEU A 659 -5.72 -33.30 20.17
CA LEU A 659 -4.41 -33.39 20.84
C LEU A 659 -4.44 -32.98 22.32
N LYS A 660 -5.41 -32.16 22.75
CA LYS A 660 -5.58 -31.82 24.17
C LYS A 660 -6.26 -32.93 24.97
N GLU A 661 -6.95 -33.85 24.30
CA GLU A 661 -7.60 -35.01 24.92
C GLU A 661 -6.60 -36.16 25.15
N VAL A 662 -5.56 -36.24 24.31
CA VAL A 662 -4.40 -37.13 24.47
C VAL A 662 -3.50 -36.67 25.61
#